data_AF-A0A7Y7TFU0-F1
#
_entry.id   AF-A0A7Y7TFU0-F1
#
_cell.length_a   1.000
_cell.length_b   1.000
_cell.length_c   1.000
_cell.angle_alpha   90.00
_cell.angle_beta   90.00
_cell.angle_gamma   90.00
#
_symmetry.space_group_name_H-M   'P 1'
#
loop_
_entity.id
_entity.type
_entity.pdbx_description
1 polymer ?
#
loop_
_entity_poly.entity_id
_entity_poly.type
_entity_poly.pdbx_seq_one_letter_code
_entity_poly.pdbx_strand_id
1 'polypeptide(L)'
;MPQQPYAAIFPESNEPILILSLNRKQGRIPKGDYGFLELYCTDKGCDCRRVTIFVLNKKMEAKAVIGMGFDPDGPMPGPYLDDFHKQSPFADDLLQYFVDMINGEPDNLEMLHRHYREVRKKVEGKAYRGKPFPKPGSLVRTATKPPDFAESLLDVVKTASASVKRPSPASRKAAARIDRGTEPDLTTFVEAYHAIRENDRYTDHSELQHELRRYLLDNDRFGEELASLLVTCCTASNDEMVEVVLRILFDALEILRVELERKRKGAEPRMEQLQNALAKQVFLECGDAELCAAVSHILLQGRVEVLPVVHEANSHRLMAIAEGADEADLPGENPLENLFDSIREMAGNCPFEALESLLQVLALNPPQMQISLCGEMLVSDNALISDTAALMLLHPSSEVRKGVSALLSANAGSITPETLRRLIISRNWFPEEIRANIDTAISTARRSRIACAPLPKPLAMTIYASPIDGAAAQSFQVIVPDGKGFKSCSILLKRGEGVADAFVVPLAKKRELNEFLAMMNQEGAFIESSSSYLDLRLCHALSDGAVLGKAPNHWLLQVAEILGKDQWKALPFDPLRELDALREELETGSPELLADRSRNKSLRDSAGWCIEHAFAHSWFEDDAEVDSVIKSAFRKKGVARFSRDQTAIDAIFTKILEKRRPAWLERLTLCTLWLKSSRKPPVPWQQMFHLASMLADNKLKLARIPLMEMVANHTLGAHLERMEDEHPVF
;
A
#
# COMPACT_ATOMS: atom_id res chain seq x y z
N MET A 1 -10.51 12.22 13.38
CA MET A 1 -10.63 11.98 14.83
C MET A 1 -11.51 10.75 15.03
N PRO A 2 -11.05 9.67 15.68
CA PRO A 2 -11.89 8.53 16.00
C PRO A 2 -13.02 8.96 16.95
N GLN A 3 -14.25 8.83 16.48
CA GLN A 3 -15.45 8.97 17.30
C GLN A 3 -16.13 7.61 17.43
N GLN A 4 -16.60 7.28 18.62
CA GLN A 4 -17.32 6.03 18.88
C GLN A 4 -18.70 6.31 19.45
N PRO A 5 -19.71 5.47 19.13
CA PRO A 5 -21.03 5.59 19.74
C PRO A 5 -20.97 5.45 21.26
N TYR A 6 -21.73 6.27 21.99
CA TYR A 6 -21.76 6.18 23.46
C TYR A 6 -22.11 4.77 23.96
N ALA A 7 -23.09 4.11 23.32
CA ALA A 7 -23.48 2.73 23.63
C ALA A 7 -22.36 1.70 23.38
N ALA A 8 -21.44 1.95 22.45
CA ALA A 8 -20.27 1.10 22.25
C ALA A 8 -19.21 1.33 23.34
N ILE A 9 -19.10 2.57 23.83
CA ILE A 9 -18.20 2.93 24.92
C ILE A 9 -18.74 2.40 26.25
N PHE A 10 -20.05 2.43 26.48
CA PHE A 10 -20.73 1.96 27.70
C PHE A 10 -21.79 0.91 27.36
N PRO A 11 -21.40 -0.33 27.02
CA PRO A 11 -22.33 -1.37 26.56
C PRO A 11 -23.30 -1.86 27.64
N GLU A 12 -22.99 -1.61 28.92
CA GLU A 12 -23.87 -1.95 30.06
C GLU A 12 -24.81 -0.79 30.45
N SER A 13 -24.72 0.36 29.78
CA SER A 13 -25.61 1.48 30.01
C SER A 13 -26.98 1.19 29.38
N ASN A 14 -28.04 1.18 30.18
CA ASN A 14 -29.43 1.04 29.73
C ASN A 14 -30.06 2.40 29.41
N GLU A 15 -29.26 3.40 29.05
CA GLU A 15 -29.76 4.73 28.78
C GLU A 15 -30.50 4.81 27.43
N PRO A 16 -31.67 5.48 27.40
CA PRO A 16 -32.49 5.55 26.19
C PRO A 16 -31.84 6.45 25.14
N ILE A 17 -31.79 5.98 23.89
CA ILE A 17 -31.44 6.81 22.74
C ILE A 17 -32.63 7.73 22.45
N LEU A 18 -32.35 8.98 22.06
CA LEU A 18 -33.39 9.92 21.62
C LEU A 18 -34.05 9.39 20.34
N ILE A 19 -35.38 9.30 20.32
CA ILE A 19 -36.15 8.73 19.20
C ILE A 19 -37.25 9.71 18.77
N LEU A 20 -37.29 9.99 17.47
CA LEU A 20 -38.43 10.62 16.81
C LEU A 20 -39.32 9.53 16.21
N SER A 21 -40.55 9.41 16.70
CA SER A 21 -41.55 8.48 16.15
C SER A 21 -42.64 9.24 15.40
N LEU A 22 -42.69 9.06 14.08
CA LEU A 22 -43.67 9.72 13.21
C LEU A 22 -44.75 8.73 12.76
N ASN A 23 -45.99 8.94 13.23
CA ASN A 23 -47.16 8.12 12.85
C ASN A 23 -47.72 8.47 11.46
N ARG A 24 -47.33 9.63 10.91
CA ARG A 24 -47.60 10.10 9.56
C ARG A 24 -46.42 10.96 9.08
N LYS A 25 -46.29 11.16 7.77
CA LYS A 25 -45.27 12.05 7.18
C LYS A 25 -45.39 13.46 7.80
N GLN A 26 -44.28 14.03 8.25
CA GLN A 26 -44.20 15.39 8.80
C GLN A 26 -43.11 16.17 8.05
N GLY A 27 -43.50 17.28 7.42
CA GLY A 27 -42.63 17.95 6.44
C GLY A 27 -42.24 17.01 5.30
N ARG A 28 -40.94 16.90 5.00
CA ARG A 28 -40.38 15.92 4.06
C ARG A 28 -39.99 14.60 4.72
N ILE A 29 -40.01 14.51 6.05
CA ILE A 29 -39.63 13.30 6.81
C ILE A 29 -40.73 12.23 6.66
N PRO A 30 -40.40 11.05 6.10
CA PRO A 30 -41.34 9.94 6.00
C PRO A 30 -41.86 9.43 7.35
N LYS A 31 -42.98 8.70 7.32
CA LYS A 31 -43.47 7.95 8.49
C LYS A 31 -42.41 6.93 8.92
N GLY A 32 -42.10 6.85 10.20
CA GLY A 32 -41.12 5.90 10.75
C GLY A 32 -40.55 6.35 12.08
N ASP A 33 -39.69 5.49 12.64
CA ASP A 33 -38.95 5.83 13.86
C ASP A 33 -37.50 6.13 13.46
N TYR A 34 -36.97 7.20 14.03
CA TYR A 34 -35.65 7.74 13.77
C TYR A 34 -34.90 7.87 15.10
N GLY A 35 -33.81 7.12 15.26
CA GLY A 35 -32.95 7.18 16.45
C GLY A 35 -31.78 8.14 16.24
N PHE A 36 -31.52 8.99 17.22
CA PHE A 36 -30.40 9.93 17.23
C PHE A 36 -29.23 9.32 18.00
N LEU A 37 -28.38 8.58 17.28
CA LEU A 37 -27.22 7.92 17.86
C LEU A 37 -26.07 8.92 18.02
N GLU A 38 -25.66 9.16 19.25
CA GLU A 38 -24.56 10.05 19.59
C GLU A 38 -23.19 9.37 19.52
N LEU A 39 -22.21 10.07 18.96
CA LEU A 39 -20.82 9.66 18.86
C LEU A 39 -19.93 10.72 19.49
N TYR A 40 -18.96 10.26 20.27
CA TYR A 40 -18.01 11.10 20.99
C TYR A 40 -16.58 10.77 20.57
N CYS A 41 -15.74 11.80 20.54
CA CYS A 41 -14.31 11.63 20.37
C CYS A 41 -13.78 10.68 21.45
N THR A 42 -12.90 9.75 21.07
CA THR A 42 -12.21 8.84 22.01
C THR A 42 -10.71 9.12 22.11
N ASP A 43 -10.22 10.18 21.48
CA ASP A 43 -8.81 10.60 21.59
C ASP A 43 -8.48 11.03 23.01
N LYS A 44 -7.37 10.51 23.53
CA LYS A 44 -6.82 10.87 24.84
C LYS A 44 -6.20 12.26 24.79
N GLY A 45 -6.50 13.10 25.76
CA GLY A 45 -6.08 14.50 25.85
C GLY A 45 -6.96 15.47 25.05
N CYS A 46 -7.97 14.98 24.31
CA CYS A 46 -8.85 15.83 23.51
C CYS A 46 -10.03 16.37 24.34
N ASP A 47 -10.27 17.68 24.27
CA ASP A 47 -11.46 18.34 24.83
C ASP A 47 -12.20 19.11 23.72
N CYS A 48 -12.51 18.43 22.62
CA CYS A 48 -13.18 19.04 21.47
C CYS A 48 -14.57 19.61 21.79
N ARG A 49 -15.21 19.14 22.87
CA ARG A 49 -16.54 19.55 23.35
C ARG A 49 -17.56 19.52 22.21
N ARG A 50 -17.53 18.43 21.44
CA ARG A 50 -18.38 18.17 20.28
C ARG A 50 -19.06 16.82 20.39
N VAL A 51 -20.20 16.72 19.73
CA VAL A 51 -20.94 15.49 19.51
C VAL A 51 -21.32 15.41 18.04
N THR A 52 -21.23 14.20 17.48
CA THR A 52 -21.75 13.88 16.15
C THR A 52 -22.96 12.98 16.33
N ILE A 53 -24.07 13.32 15.69
CA ILE A 53 -25.33 12.58 15.82
C ILE A 53 -25.67 11.92 14.48
N PHE A 54 -25.73 10.59 14.48
CA PHE A 54 -26.22 9.81 13.37
C PHE A 54 -27.72 9.57 13.54
N VAL A 55 -28.52 10.11 12.63
CA VAL A 55 -29.97 9.90 12.64
C VAL A 55 -30.29 8.66 11.81
N LEU A 56 -30.57 7.56 12.48
CA LEU A 56 -30.77 6.24 11.87
C LEU A 56 -32.26 5.90 11.79
N ASN A 57 -32.72 5.30 10.68
CA ASN A 57 -34.06 4.71 10.62
C ASN A 57 -34.10 3.30 11.24
N LYS A 58 -35.28 2.67 11.31
CA LYS A 58 -35.45 1.26 11.75
C LYS A 58 -34.60 0.21 11.01
N LYS A 59 -34.07 0.54 9.83
CA LYS A 59 -33.19 -0.34 9.05
C LYS A 59 -31.70 -0.08 9.32
N MET A 60 -31.38 0.74 10.33
CA MET A 60 -30.02 1.18 10.67
C MET A 60 -29.33 1.98 9.55
N GLU A 61 -30.10 2.61 8.66
CA GLU A 61 -29.57 3.46 7.61
C GLU A 61 -29.51 4.92 8.09
N ALA A 62 -28.35 5.57 7.97
CA ALA A 62 -28.20 6.99 8.26
C ALA A 62 -29.03 7.84 7.27
N LYS A 63 -29.84 8.73 7.82
CA LYS A 63 -30.69 9.70 7.08
C LYS A 63 -30.26 11.13 7.29
N ALA A 64 -29.59 11.42 8.40
CA ALA A 64 -28.85 12.65 8.59
C ALA A 64 -27.63 12.38 9.47
N VAL A 65 -26.56 13.13 9.25
CA VAL A 65 -25.42 13.20 10.17
C VAL A 65 -25.26 14.66 10.59
N ILE A 66 -25.34 14.91 11.89
CA ILE A 66 -25.39 16.25 12.47
C ILE A 66 -24.15 16.47 13.33
N GLY A 67 -23.40 17.52 13.05
CA GLY A 67 -22.30 17.98 13.90
C GLY A 67 -22.76 19.08 14.86
N MET A 68 -22.43 19.00 16.15
CA MET A 68 -22.69 20.06 17.11
C MET A 68 -21.52 20.25 18.10
N GLY A 69 -21.12 21.50 18.31
CA GLY A 69 -20.24 21.92 19.40
C GLY A 69 -21.02 22.41 20.61
N PHE A 70 -20.60 22.02 21.81
CA PHE A 70 -21.23 22.46 23.05
C PHE A 70 -20.91 23.91 23.41
N ASP A 71 -19.81 24.47 22.89
CA ASP A 71 -19.50 25.89 23.05
C ASP A 71 -20.09 26.72 21.90
N PRO A 72 -20.92 27.73 22.19
CA PRO A 72 -21.56 28.56 21.17
C PRO A 72 -20.61 29.52 20.46
N ASP A 73 -19.54 29.93 21.14
CA ASP A 73 -18.47 30.75 20.58
C ASP A 73 -17.29 29.89 20.09
N GLY A 74 -17.47 28.56 20.04
CA GLY A 74 -16.46 27.63 19.55
C GLY A 74 -16.30 27.71 18.03
N PRO A 75 -15.21 27.15 17.46
CA PRO A 75 -14.94 27.21 16.02
C PRO A 75 -15.98 26.45 15.17
N MET A 76 -16.75 25.54 15.79
CA MET A 76 -17.76 24.72 15.13
C MET A 76 -18.98 24.56 16.06
N PRO A 77 -19.75 25.63 16.30
CA PRO A 77 -20.77 25.63 17.34
C PRO A 77 -21.96 24.74 16.95
N GLY A 78 -22.37 24.75 15.68
CA GLY A 78 -23.52 23.99 15.18
C GLY A 78 -24.80 24.22 16.00
N PRO A 79 -25.84 23.40 15.79
CA PRO A 79 -25.89 22.20 14.96
C PRO A 79 -25.88 22.48 13.44
N TYR A 80 -25.20 21.64 12.66
CA TYR A 80 -25.20 21.68 11.17
C TYR A 80 -25.21 20.27 10.58
N LEU A 81 -25.58 20.14 9.29
CA LEU A 81 -25.42 18.88 8.56
C LEU A 81 -23.96 18.69 8.17
N ASP A 82 -23.42 17.51 8.47
CA ASP A 82 -22.04 17.16 8.16
C ASP A 82 -21.87 16.84 6.67
N ASP A 83 -21.12 17.67 5.94
CA ASP A 83 -20.94 17.55 4.49
C ASP A 83 -20.06 16.36 4.07
N PHE A 84 -19.34 15.73 5.00
CA PHE A 84 -18.53 14.54 4.71
C PHE A 84 -19.36 13.25 4.69
N HIS A 85 -20.62 13.32 5.15
CA HIS A 85 -21.51 12.18 5.20
C HIS A 85 -22.71 12.35 4.28
N LYS A 86 -23.15 11.25 3.66
CA LYS A 86 -24.32 11.25 2.80
C LYS A 86 -25.58 11.66 3.58
N GLN A 87 -26.19 12.77 3.16
CA GLN A 87 -27.44 13.28 3.72
C GLN A 87 -28.66 12.79 2.92
N SER A 88 -29.79 12.54 3.58
CA SER A 88 -31.04 12.24 2.89
C SER A 88 -31.71 13.53 2.35
N PRO A 89 -32.65 13.44 1.39
CA PRO A 89 -33.38 14.62 0.88
C PRO A 89 -34.24 15.38 1.91
N PHE A 90 -34.38 14.83 3.12
CA PHE A 90 -35.11 15.41 4.25
C PHE A 90 -34.21 15.61 5.48
N ALA A 91 -32.88 15.62 5.29
CA ALA A 91 -31.92 15.81 6.37
C ALA A 91 -32.04 17.18 7.05
N ASP A 92 -32.36 18.26 6.32
CA ASP A 92 -32.59 19.58 6.92
C ASP A 92 -33.75 19.55 7.92
N ASP A 93 -34.82 18.81 7.60
CA ASP A 93 -35.99 18.69 8.45
C ASP A 93 -35.66 17.87 9.71
N LEU A 94 -34.76 16.88 9.60
CA LEU A 94 -34.24 16.11 10.74
C LEU A 94 -33.28 16.95 11.62
N LEU A 95 -32.45 17.79 11.00
CA LEU A 95 -31.61 18.76 11.71
C LEU A 95 -32.47 19.77 12.46
N GLN A 96 -33.51 20.31 11.82
CA GLN A 96 -34.42 21.24 12.47
C GLN A 96 -35.14 20.57 13.65
N TYR A 97 -35.61 19.32 13.49
CA TYR A 97 -36.19 18.57 14.60
C TYR A 97 -35.20 18.39 15.76
N PHE A 98 -33.94 18.05 15.47
CA PHE A 98 -32.91 17.93 16.50
C PHE A 98 -32.69 19.25 17.25
N VAL A 99 -32.65 20.37 16.54
CA VAL A 99 -32.54 21.72 17.10
C VAL A 99 -33.74 22.04 18.00
N ASP A 100 -34.95 21.77 17.54
CA ASP A 100 -36.18 22.00 18.31
C ASP A 100 -36.20 21.13 19.58
N MET A 101 -35.76 19.88 19.48
CA MET A 101 -35.71 18.92 20.58
C MET A 101 -34.73 19.34 21.69
N ILE A 102 -33.52 19.78 21.36
CA ILE A 102 -32.52 20.19 22.37
C ILE A 102 -32.82 21.58 22.98
N ASN A 103 -33.58 22.42 22.27
CA ASN A 103 -34.00 23.73 22.79
C ASN A 103 -35.29 23.64 23.62
N GLY A 104 -36.24 22.79 23.21
CA GLY A 104 -37.55 22.65 23.87
C GLY A 104 -37.50 21.82 25.15
N GLU A 105 -36.56 20.87 25.25
CA GLU A 105 -36.38 19.99 26.41
C GLU A 105 -34.92 20.09 26.90
N PRO A 106 -34.62 20.97 27.86
CA PRO A 106 -33.26 21.20 28.36
C PRO A 106 -32.56 19.93 28.87
N ASP A 107 -33.32 18.93 29.33
CA ASP A 107 -32.79 17.64 29.79
C ASP A 107 -32.09 16.85 28.67
N ASN A 108 -32.53 16.99 27.42
CA ASN A 108 -31.91 16.32 26.27
C ASN A 108 -30.50 16.88 26.03
N LEU A 109 -30.31 18.18 26.16
CA LEU A 109 -28.98 18.80 26.05
C LEU A 109 -28.10 18.47 27.27
N GLU A 110 -28.69 18.40 28.48
CA GLU A 110 -27.94 17.98 29.68
C GLU A 110 -27.47 16.52 29.60
N MET A 111 -28.28 15.64 29.02
CA MET A 111 -27.91 14.26 28.73
C MET A 111 -26.65 14.22 27.85
N LEU A 112 -26.63 14.97 26.73
CA LEU A 112 -25.46 15.05 25.85
C LEU A 112 -24.21 15.58 26.57
N HIS A 113 -24.37 16.57 27.46
CA HIS A 113 -23.27 17.08 28.30
C HIS A 113 -22.77 16.03 29.29
N ARG A 114 -23.68 15.29 29.95
CA ARG A 114 -23.33 14.20 30.88
C ARG A 114 -22.55 13.10 30.18
N HIS A 115 -23.05 12.62 29.04
CA HIS A 115 -22.41 11.57 28.26
C HIS A 115 -21.02 11.96 27.79
N TYR A 116 -20.85 13.21 27.35
CA TYR A 116 -19.52 13.73 27.06
C TYR A 116 -18.59 13.67 28.28
N ARG A 117 -19.05 14.12 29.47
CA ARG A 117 -18.24 14.06 30.71
C ARG A 117 -17.87 12.63 31.09
N GLU A 118 -18.77 11.68 30.91
CA GLU A 118 -18.54 10.26 31.19
C GLU A 118 -17.55 9.63 30.22
N VAL A 119 -17.69 9.91 28.92
CA VAL A 119 -16.71 9.49 27.90
C VAL A 119 -15.34 10.07 28.21
N ARG A 120 -15.25 11.37 28.54
CA ARG A 120 -13.99 11.98 28.97
C ARG A 120 -13.45 11.33 30.24
N LYS A 121 -14.30 11.01 31.22
CA LYS A 121 -13.88 10.30 32.44
C LYS A 121 -13.30 8.92 32.13
N LYS A 122 -13.93 8.16 31.23
CA LYS A 122 -13.50 6.81 30.84
C LYS A 122 -12.22 6.83 30.01
N VAL A 123 -12.09 7.75 29.06
CA VAL A 123 -10.91 7.88 28.19
C VAL A 123 -9.70 8.43 28.96
N GLU A 124 -9.91 9.40 29.87
CA GLU A 124 -8.81 10.02 30.63
C GLU A 124 -8.43 9.27 31.91
N GLY A 125 -9.27 8.35 32.38
CA GLY A 125 -9.11 7.67 33.67
C GLY A 125 -9.29 8.57 34.90
N LYS A 126 -9.81 9.80 34.71
CA LYS A 126 -10.01 10.81 35.77
C LYS A 126 -11.26 11.65 35.49
N ALA A 127 -11.88 12.21 36.51
CA ALA A 127 -13.06 13.08 36.34
C ALA A 127 -12.79 14.25 35.38
N TYR A 128 -13.79 14.60 34.56
CA TYR A 128 -13.71 15.73 33.64
C TYR A 128 -13.47 17.05 34.40
N ARG A 129 -12.41 17.78 34.03
CA ARG A 129 -12.03 19.09 34.62
C ARG A 129 -11.99 20.22 33.59
N GLY A 130 -12.65 20.05 32.45
CA GLY A 130 -12.73 21.09 31.41
C GLY A 130 -13.68 22.23 31.81
N LYS A 131 -13.84 23.20 30.91
CA LYS A 131 -14.73 24.36 31.12
C LYS A 131 -16.17 23.88 31.46
N PRO A 132 -16.95 24.62 32.25
CA PRO A 132 -18.38 24.30 32.41
C PRO A 132 -19.10 24.35 31.06
N PHE A 133 -20.08 23.48 30.82
CA PHE A 133 -20.96 23.63 29.66
C PHE A 133 -21.96 24.78 29.88
N PRO A 134 -22.43 25.45 28.82
CA PRO A 134 -23.57 26.36 28.93
C PRO A 134 -24.75 25.65 29.60
N LYS A 135 -25.47 26.36 30.48
CA LYS A 135 -26.63 25.77 31.14
C LYS A 135 -27.70 25.45 30.09
N PRO A 136 -28.25 24.23 30.05
CA PRO A 136 -29.36 23.92 29.15
C PRO A 136 -30.50 24.93 29.31
N GLY A 137 -31.04 25.40 28.18
CA GLY A 137 -32.04 26.47 28.14
C GLY A 137 -31.50 27.91 28.30
N SER A 138 -30.21 28.12 28.58
CA SER A 138 -29.64 29.47 28.64
C SER A 138 -29.29 30.07 27.28
N LEU A 139 -29.34 29.26 26.22
CA LEU A 139 -29.07 29.65 24.84
C LEU A 139 -30.02 28.90 23.92
N VAL A 140 -30.62 29.62 22.97
CA VAL A 140 -31.36 29.02 21.86
C VAL A 140 -30.38 28.70 20.74
N ARG A 141 -30.24 27.43 20.39
CA ARG A 141 -29.42 26.97 19.25
C ARG A 141 -30.22 27.06 17.96
N THR A 142 -29.55 27.36 16.86
CA THR A 142 -30.17 27.41 15.52
C THR A 142 -29.37 26.53 14.56
N ALA A 143 -30.05 25.90 13.60
CA ALA A 143 -29.38 25.21 12.52
C ALA A 143 -28.49 26.20 11.76
N THR A 144 -27.20 25.91 11.68
CA THR A 144 -26.25 26.70 10.91
C THR A 144 -25.85 25.95 9.65
N LYS A 145 -25.31 26.66 8.66
CA LYS A 145 -24.57 25.99 7.60
C LYS A 145 -23.32 25.33 8.20
N PRO A 146 -22.87 24.20 7.64
CA PRO A 146 -21.55 23.69 7.94
C PRO A 146 -20.51 24.81 7.69
N PRO A 147 -19.49 24.91 8.55
CA PRO A 147 -18.45 25.92 8.40
C PRO A 147 -17.76 25.75 7.05
N ASP A 148 -17.56 26.86 6.32
CA ASP A 148 -16.95 26.87 4.99
C ASP A 148 -15.47 26.48 5.13
N PHE A 149 -15.13 25.26 4.73
CA PHE A 149 -13.79 24.70 4.91
C PHE A 149 -12.72 25.52 4.15
N ALA A 150 -13.10 26.32 3.14
CA ALA A 150 -12.17 27.14 2.36
C ALA A 150 -11.63 28.38 3.10
N GLU A 151 -12.46 29.09 3.87
CA GLU A 151 -11.99 30.24 4.68
C GLU A 151 -11.49 29.80 6.07
N SER A 152 -12.06 28.72 6.62
CA SER A 152 -11.60 28.17 7.90
C SER A 152 -10.28 27.39 7.79
N LEU A 153 -9.85 26.93 6.61
CA LEU A 153 -8.52 26.33 6.45
C LEU A 153 -7.40 27.33 6.76
N LEU A 154 -7.56 28.61 6.40
CA LEU A 154 -6.54 29.63 6.66
C LEU A 154 -6.47 30.07 8.12
N ASP A 155 -7.61 30.13 8.82
CA ASP A 155 -7.63 30.44 10.26
C ASP A 155 -7.38 29.20 11.13
N VAL A 156 -7.71 27.99 10.66
CA VAL A 156 -7.25 26.73 11.29
C VAL A 156 -5.75 26.58 11.07
N VAL A 157 -5.17 26.96 9.93
CA VAL A 157 -3.72 26.96 9.72
C VAL A 157 -3.02 28.04 10.58
N LYS A 158 -3.63 29.21 10.78
CA LYS A 158 -3.11 30.26 11.70
C LYS A 158 -3.30 29.96 13.19
N THR A 159 -4.33 29.22 13.57
CA THR A 159 -4.57 28.84 14.99
C THR A 159 -3.94 27.48 15.32
N ALA A 160 -3.75 26.59 14.32
CA ALA A 160 -2.95 25.37 14.43
C ALA A 160 -1.45 25.67 14.52
N SER A 161 -0.98 26.81 13.97
CA SER A 161 0.38 27.30 14.22
C SER A 161 0.59 27.88 15.63
N ALA A 162 -0.48 28.16 16.39
CA ALA A 162 -0.39 28.66 17.77
C ALA A 162 -0.85 27.66 18.84
N SER A 163 -1.38 26.49 18.48
CA SER A 163 -1.81 25.46 19.43
C SER A 163 -1.72 24.05 18.87
N VAL A 164 -0.52 23.69 18.39
CA VAL A 164 -0.02 22.31 18.45
C VAL A 164 0.03 21.90 19.93
N LYS A 165 -1.06 21.31 20.47
CA LYS A 165 -0.96 20.53 21.70
C LYS A 165 -0.30 19.19 21.37
N ARG A 166 1.03 19.29 21.39
CA ARG A 166 2.06 18.29 21.66
C ARG A 166 1.54 16.92 22.19
N PRO A 167 2.20 15.79 21.87
CA PRO A 167 1.73 14.42 22.11
C PRO A 167 1.33 14.08 23.57
N SER A 168 0.60 12.99 23.81
CA SER A 168 0.27 12.52 25.16
C SER A 168 1.54 12.37 26.03
N PRO A 169 1.52 12.48 27.37
CA PRO A 169 2.75 12.36 28.18
C PRO A 169 3.50 11.02 28.00
N ALA A 170 2.86 10.00 27.44
CA ALA A 170 3.46 8.71 27.10
C ALA A 170 3.98 8.69 25.65
N SER A 171 3.23 9.20 24.66
CA SER A 171 3.70 9.31 23.26
C SER A 171 4.71 10.46 23.03
N ARG A 172 4.75 11.46 23.92
CA ARG A 172 5.84 12.44 24.01
C ARG A 172 7.11 11.82 24.52
N LYS A 173 7.08 10.74 25.29
CA LYS A 173 8.33 10.14 25.75
C LYS A 173 9.04 9.34 24.66
N ALA A 174 8.30 8.80 23.69
CA ALA A 174 8.88 8.15 22.52
C ALA A 174 9.31 9.16 21.44
N ALA A 175 8.45 10.14 21.11
CA ALA A 175 8.74 11.13 20.05
C ALA A 175 9.52 12.39 20.51
N ALA A 176 9.54 12.73 21.81
CA ALA A 176 10.35 13.85 22.33
C ALA A 176 11.76 13.43 22.78
N ARG A 177 12.22 12.25 22.35
CA ARG A 177 13.64 11.94 22.36
C ARG A 177 14.40 12.64 21.23
N ILE A 178 13.70 13.10 20.19
CA ILE A 178 14.22 14.06 19.21
C ILE A 178 14.06 15.48 19.78
N ASP A 179 15.04 15.95 20.52
CA ASP A 179 15.07 17.32 21.04
C ASP A 179 15.16 18.31 19.87
N ARG A 180 14.09 19.08 19.63
CA ARG A 180 13.92 20.02 18.49
C ARG A 180 14.82 21.26 18.54
N GLY A 181 15.86 21.25 19.38
CA GLY A 181 16.96 22.22 19.39
C GLY A 181 18.27 21.69 18.80
N THR A 182 18.32 20.39 18.52
CA THR A 182 19.45 19.65 17.93
C THR A 182 18.96 19.02 16.64
N GLU A 183 19.76 19.09 15.57
CA GLU A 183 19.46 18.31 14.36
C GLU A 183 19.28 16.83 14.75
N PRO A 184 18.21 16.16 14.31
CA PRO A 184 18.01 14.75 14.61
C PRO A 184 19.24 13.96 14.16
N ASP A 185 19.78 13.13 15.04
CA ASP A 185 20.83 12.18 14.71
C ASP A 185 20.24 10.77 14.54
N LEU A 186 21.04 9.85 14.01
CA LEU A 186 20.58 8.48 13.81
C LEU A 186 20.19 7.79 15.13
N THR A 187 20.84 8.11 16.24
CA THR A 187 20.52 7.61 17.59
C THR A 187 19.06 7.87 17.94
N THR A 188 18.57 9.04 17.54
CA THR A 188 17.21 9.44 17.83
C THR A 188 16.18 8.62 17.04
N PHE A 189 16.47 8.30 15.77
CA PHE A 189 15.63 7.39 14.99
C PHE A 189 15.59 6.01 15.64
N VAL A 190 16.71 5.50 16.12
CA VAL A 190 16.80 4.20 16.79
C VAL A 190 15.88 4.12 18.00
N GLU A 191 15.88 5.15 18.85
CA GLU A 191 14.99 5.20 20.01
C GLU A 191 13.50 5.25 19.62
N ALA A 192 13.17 5.94 18.52
CA ALA A 192 11.80 6.03 18.01
C ALA A 192 11.32 4.70 17.40
N TYR A 193 12.16 4.05 16.58
CA TYR A 193 11.85 2.74 15.98
C TYR A 193 11.73 1.65 17.04
N HIS A 194 12.59 1.66 18.05
CA HIS A 194 12.49 0.76 19.21
C HIS A 194 11.15 0.92 19.94
N ALA A 195 10.74 2.16 20.21
CA ALA A 195 9.47 2.44 20.89
C ALA A 195 8.22 2.06 20.08
N ILE A 196 8.26 2.16 18.74
CA ILE A 196 7.16 1.70 17.87
C ILE A 196 7.01 0.18 17.92
N ARG A 197 8.14 -0.54 17.86
CA ARG A 197 8.17 -2.01 17.95
C ARG A 197 7.49 -2.52 19.23
N GLU A 198 7.64 -1.83 20.35
CA GLU A 198 6.99 -2.21 21.62
C GLU A 198 5.49 -1.89 21.69
N ASN A 199 5.00 -0.92 20.91
CA ASN A 199 3.65 -0.35 21.08
C ASN A 199 2.64 -0.70 19.98
N ASP A 200 3.08 -1.35 18.90
CA ASP A 200 2.23 -1.92 17.82
C ASP A 200 1.24 -0.90 17.19
N ARG A 201 1.72 0.34 16.96
CA ARG A 201 0.93 1.45 16.38
C ARG A 201 1.42 1.83 14.98
N TYR A 202 0.66 1.43 13.97
CA TYR A 202 0.96 1.67 12.55
C TYR A 202 0.99 3.15 12.15
N THR A 203 0.14 4.01 12.75
CA THR A 203 0.09 5.45 12.41
C THR A 203 1.36 6.20 12.79
N ASP A 204 2.03 5.77 13.86
CA ASP A 204 3.25 6.41 14.37
C ASP A 204 4.46 6.12 13.44
N HIS A 205 4.36 5.05 12.62
CA HIS A 205 5.40 4.63 11.69
C HIS A 205 5.48 5.50 10.43
N SER A 206 4.33 5.89 9.86
CA SER A 206 4.30 6.71 8.64
C SER A 206 4.87 8.11 8.84
N GLU A 207 4.64 8.74 10.00
CA GLU A 207 5.24 10.04 10.34
C GLU A 207 6.75 9.91 10.51
N LEU A 208 7.21 8.83 11.17
CA LEU A 208 8.62 8.57 11.39
C LEU A 208 9.37 8.28 10.08
N GLN A 209 8.76 7.55 9.14
CA GLN A 209 9.33 7.34 7.80
C GLN A 209 9.47 8.65 7.02
N HIS A 210 8.54 9.59 7.20
CA HIS A 210 8.64 10.91 6.58
C HIS A 210 9.80 11.74 7.14
N GLU A 211 10.02 11.69 8.46
CA GLU A 211 11.20 12.32 9.10
C GLU A 211 12.50 11.64 8.66
N LEU A 212 12.53 10.31 8.60
CA LEU A 212 13.68 9.54 8.13
C LEU A 212 14.02 9.90 6.69
N ARG A 213 13.03 10.05 5.81
CA ARG A 213 13.23 10.48 4.41
C ARG A 213 13.94 11.81 4.32
N ARG A 214 13.51 12.82 5.10
CA ARG A 214 14.17 14.14 5.12
C ARG A 214 15.63 14.01 5.57
N TYR A 215 15.85 13.34 6.69
CA TYR A 215 17.19 13.14 7.23
C TYR A 215 18.12 12.41 6.25
N LEU A 216 17.65 11.31 5.66
CA LEU A 216 18.37 10.53 4.65
C LEU A 216 18.77 11.38 3.43
N LEU A 217 17.86 12.21 2.92
CA LEU A 217 18.11 13.00 1.71
C LEU A 217 19.01 14.22 2.00
N ASP A 218 18.90 14.83 3.18
CA ASP A 218 19.66 16.02 3.55
C ASP A 218 21.05 15.72 4.15
N ASN A 219 21.26 14.51 4.69
CA ASN A 219 22.53 14.12 5.30
C ASN A 219 23.39 13.24 4.37
N ASP A 220 24.50 13.80 3.85
CA ASP A 220 25.48 13.08 3.03
C ASP A 220 26.17 11.91 3.75
N ARG A 221 26.14 11.88 5.09
CA ARG A 221 26.82 10.89 5.93
C ARG A 221 25.90 9.79 6.46
N PHE A 222 24.61 9.82 6.13
CA PHE A 222 23.63 8.85 6.61
C PHE A 222 24.09 7.40 6.44
N GLY A 223 24.61 7.05 5.26
CA GLY A 223 25.10 5.70 4.97
C GLY A 223 26.27 5.28 5.87
N GLU A 224 27.22 6.18 6.13
CA GLU A 224 28.37 5.93 7.00
C GLU A 224 27.93 5.74 8.45
N GLU A 225 27.02 6.58 8.93
CA GLU A 225 26.50 6.54 10.29
C GLU A 225 25.70 5.26 10.55
N LEU A 226 24.85 4.86 9.60
CA LEU A 226 24.03 3.65 9.71
C LEU A 226 24.89 2.37 9.69
N ALA A 227 25.86 2.29 8.79
CA ALA A 227 26.77 1.16 8.73
C ALA A 227 27.63 1.05 10.01
N SER A 228 28.13 2.19 10.52
CA SER A 228 28.92 2.23 11.76
C SER A 228 28.10 1.78 12.98
N LEU A 229 26.83 2.18 13.03
CA LEU A 229 25.93 1.79 14.10
C LEU A 229 25.62 0.29 14.09
N LEU A 230 25.39 -0.31 12.91
CA LEU A 230 25.22 -1.76 12.77
C LEU A 230 26.42 -2.53 13.34
N VAL A 231 27.64 -2.12 12.97
CA VAL A 231 28.89 -2.74 13.47
C VAL A 231 29.03 -2.54 14.98
N THR A 232 28.71 -1.36 15.49
CA THR A 232 28.78 -1.05 16.93
C THR A 232 27.81 -1.91 17.75
N CYS A 233 26.56 -2.05 17.28
CA CYS A 233 25.57 -2.89 17.96
C CYS A 233 25.94 -4.38 17.91
N CYS A 234 26.45 -4.86 16.78
CA CYS A 234 26.91 -6.24 16.63
C CYS A 234 28.11 -6.55 17.52
N THR A 235 29.14 -5.71 17.52
CA THR A 235 30.34 -5.88 18.37
C THR A 235 30.04 -5.79 19.87
N ALA A 236 28.96 -5.08 20.25
CA ALA A 236 28.45 -5.04 21.61
C ALA A 236 27.53 -6.23 21.97
N SER A 237 27.29 -7.17 21.04
CA SER A 237 26.35 -8.30 21.17
C SER A 237 24.95 -7.87 21.61
N ASN A 238 24.44 -6.79 21.01
CA ASN A 238 23.12 -6.23 21.30
C ASN A 238 22.15 -6.52 20.14
N ASP A 239 21.69 -7.77 20.06
CA ASP A 239 20.87 -8.30 18.97
C ASP A 239 19.56 -7.52 18.77
N GLU A 240 18.93 -7.10 19.87
CA GLU A 240 17.71 -6.28 19.83
C GLU A 240 17.95 -4.96 19.08
N MET A 241 19.09 -4.32 19.32
CA MET A 241 19.45 -3.07 18.66
C MET A 241 19.87 -3.29 17.22
N VAL A 242 20.55 -4.40 16.90
CA VAL A 242 20.84 -4.78 15.52
C VAL A 242 19.54 -4.87 14.71
N GLU A 243 18.51 -5.54 15.24
CA GLU A 243 17.19 -5.64 14.59
C GLU A 243 16.51 -4.28 14.36
N VAL A 244 16.58 -3.36 15.34
CA VAL A 244 16.03 -2.01 15.19
C VAL A 244 16.75 -1.23 14.09
N VAL A 245 18.08 -1.32 14.03
CA VAL A 245 18.89 -0.61 13.03
C VAL A 245 18.69 -1.23 11.64
N LEU A 246 18.55 -2.56 11.54
CA LEU A 246 18.18 -3.25 10.30
C LEU A 246 16.79 -2.81 9.81
N ARG A 247 15.83 -2.51 10.70
CA ARG A 247 14.54 -1.94 10.30
C ARG A 247 14.69 -0.53 9.72
N ILE A 248 15.57 0.31 10.29
CA ILE A 248 15.90 1.63 9.73
C ILE A 248 16.55 1.48 8.36
N LEU A 249 17.46 0.52 8.19
CA LEU A 249 18.07 0.21 6.89
C LEU A 249 17.00 -0.18 5.86
N PHE A 250 16.08 -1.07 6.22
CA PHE A 250 14.98 -1.47 5.34
C PHE A 250 14.15 -0.27 4.89
N ASP A 251 13.71 0.58 5.81
CA ASP A 251 12.89 1.76 5.49
C ASP A 251 13.67 2.80 4.67
N ALA A 252 14.97 2.99 4.93
CA ALA A 252 15.83 3.84 4.13
C ALA A 252 15.98 3.33 2.69
N LEU A 253 16.13 2.01 2.50
CA LEU A 253 16.16 1.39 1.17
C LEU A 253 14.82 1.54 0.44
N GLU A 254 13.69 1.35 1.13
CA GLU A 254 12.35 1.57 0.57
C GLU A 254 12.17 3.03 0.10
N ILE A 255 12.56 3.99 0.94
CA ILE A 255 12.52 5.42 0.60
C ILE A 255 13.39 5.70 -0.64
N LEU A 256 14.65 5.26 -0.64
CA LEU A 256 15.55 5.49 -1.78
C LEU A 256 15.04 4.82 -3.05
N ARG A 257 14.48 3.61 -2.96
CA ARG A 257 13.87 2.93 -4.11
C ARG A 257 12.74 3.77 -4.70
N VAL A 258 11.83 4.29 -3.87
CA VAL A 258 10.74 5.17 -4.34
C VAL A 258 11.29 6.45 -4.97
N GLU A 259 12.32 7.07 -4.40
CA GLU A 259 12.93 8.28 -4.96
C GLU A 259 13.65 8.04 -6.29
N LEU A 260 14.31 6.88 -6.44
CA LEU A 260 14.92 6.42 -7.69
C LEU A 260 13.87 6.19 -8.78
N GLU A 261 12.77 5.51 -8.45
CA GLU A 261 11.64 5.33 -9.37
C GLU A 261 11.07 6.66 -9.86
N ARG A 262 11.01 7.66 -8.96
CA ARG A 262 10.56 9.03 -9.25
C ARG A 262 11.63 9.92 -9.88
N LYS A 263 12.82 9.37 -10.15
CA LYS A 263 13.97 10.03 -10.80
C LYS A 263 14.39 11.32 -10.10
N ARG A 264 14.26 11.39 -8.78
CA ARG A 264 14.60 12.60 -8.01
C ARG A 264 16.11 12.73 -7.84
N LYS A 265 16.58 13.98 -7.86
CA LYS A 265 18.01 14.27 -7.68
C LYS A 265 18.45 13.89 -6.27
N GLY A 266 19.63 13.28 -6.16
CA GLY A 266 20.22 12.88 -4.89
C GLY A 266 19.96 11.42 -4.52
N ALA A 267 18.89 10.79 -5.01
CA ALA A 267 18.56 9.40 -4.65
C ALA A 267 19.65 8.39 -5.07
N GLU A 268 20.16 8.51 -6.30
CA GLU A 268 21.24 7.65 -6.82
C GLU A 268 22.55 7.81 -6.03
N PRO A 269 23.11 9.02 -5.83
CA PRO A 269 24.26 9.21 -4.95
C PRO A 269 24.04 8.69 -3.52
N ARG A 270 22.84 8.85 -2.96
CA ARG A 270 22.52 8.36 -1.60
C ARG A 270 22.50 6.84 -1.52
N MET A 271 21.94 6.17 -2.54
CA MET A 271 21.98 4.72 -2.66
C MET A 271 23.41 4.21 -2.79
N GLU A 272 24.22 4.85 -3.63
CA GLU A 272 25.64 4.53 -3.78
C GLU A 272 26.41 4.71 -2.47
N GLN A 273 26.23 5.84 -1.78
CA GLN A 273 26.88 6.12 -0.50
C GLN A 273 26.51 5.08 0.56
N LEU A 274 25.23 4.73 0.68
CA LEU A 274 24.75 3.73 1.63
C LEU A 274 25.38 2.36 1.36
N GLN A 275 25.33 1.87 0.12
CA GLN A 275 25.87 0.56 -0.21
C GLN A 275 27.41 0.51 -0.14
N ASN A 276 28.11 1.60 -0.50
CA ASN A 276 29.56 1.73 -0.29
C ASN A 276 29.93 1.66 1.21
N ALA A 277 29.15 2.33 2.06
CA ALA A 277 29.38 2.30 3.51
C ALA A 277 29.14 0.90 4.10
N LEU A 278 28.09 0.21 3.67
CA LEU A 278 27.83 -1.18 4.06
C LEU A 278 28.96 -2.11 3.58
N ALA A 279 29.35 -2.04 2.31
CA ALA A 279 30.44 -2.83 1.74
C ALA A 279 31.75 -2.67 2.53
N LYS A 280 32.11 -1.43 2.86
CA LYS A 280 33.33 -1.13 3.61
C LYS A 280 33.24 -1.59 5.07
N GLN A 281 32.24 -1.11 5.81
CA GLN A 281 32.24 -1.26 7.28
C GLN A 281 31.68 -2.62 7.72
N VAL A 282 30.61 -3.10 7.10
CA VAL A 282 29.98 -4.37 7.47
C VAL A 282 30.74 -5.55 6.88
N PHE A 283 30.97 -5.55 5.56
CA PHE A 283 31.52 -6.73 4.87
C PHE A 283 33.05 -6.84 4.94
N LEU A 284 33.78 -5.74 4.76
CA LEU A 284 35.26 -5.76 4.77
C LEU A 284 35.88 -5.57 6.15
N GLU A 285 35.46 -4.54 6.91
CA GLU A 285 36.09 -4.19 8.19
C GLU A 285 35.57 -5.05 9.36
N CYS A 286 34.25 -5.21 9.50
CA CYS A 286 33.66 -6.03 10.56
C CYS A 286 33.70 -7.52 10.23
N GLY A 287 33.18 -7.91 9.06
CA GLY A 287 33.25 -9.28 8.54
C GLY A 287 32.44 -10.32 9.33
N ASP A 288 31.65 -9.91 10.32
CA ASP A 288 30.82 -10.81 11.13
C ASP A 288 29.79 -11.54 10.26
N ALA A 289 29.74 -12.86 10.38
CA ALA A 289 28.96 -13.71 9.47
C ALA A 289 27.45 -13.49 9.61
N GLU A 290 26.95 -13.34 10.83
CA GLU A 290 25.53 -13.16 11.11
C GLU A 290 25.05 -11.78 10.68
N LEU A 291 25.82 -10.73 11.01
CA LEU A 291 25.52 -9.37 10.57
C LEU A 291 25.57 -9.23 9.04
N CYS A 292 26.59 -9.81 8.39
CA CYS A 292 26.69 -9.81 6.93
C CYS A 292 25.46 -10.48 6.30
N ALA A 293 25.03 -11.63 6.83
CA ALA A 293 23.84 -12.34 6.36
C ALA A 293 22.57 -11.50 6.56
N ALA A 294 22.40 -10.87 7.73
CA ALA A 294 21.25 -10.03 8.02
C ALA A 294 21.17 -8.79 7.11
N VAL A 295 22.30 -8.09 6.87
CA VAL A 295 22.34 -6.95 5.95
C VAL A 295 22.08 -7.39 4.51
N SER A 296 22.64 -8.52 4.08
CA SER A 296 22.36 -9.11 2.77
C SER A 296 20.87 -9.38 2.57
N HIS A 297 20.23 -9.91 3.61
CA HIS A 297 18.80 -10.17 3.62
C HIS A 297 17.98 -8.88 3.47
N ILE A 298 18.30 -7.83 4.22
CA ILE A 298 17.60 -6.54 4.11
C ILE A 298 17.79 -5.90 2.73
N LEU A 299 18.98 -5.98 2.13
CA LEU A 299 19.22 -5.50 0.76
C LEU A 299 18.34 -6.20 -0.27
N LEU A 300 18.19 -7.53 -0.16
CA LEU A 300 17.28 -8.29 -1.02
C LEU A 300 15.81 -7.94 -0.76
N GLN A 301 15.40 -7.88 0.51
CA GLN A 301 14.03 -7.55 0.89
C GLN A 301 13.63 -6.14 0.44
N GLY A 302 14.55 -5.17 0.49
CA GLY A 302 14.34 -3.82 -0.02
C GLY A 302 14.18 -3.75 -1.54
N ARG A 303 14.47 -4.85 -2.27
CA ARG A 303 14.38 -4.96 -3.74
C ARG A 303 15.11 -3.83 -4.47
N VAL A 304 16.23 -3.41 -3.90
CA VAL A 304 17.14 -2.47 -4.54
C VAL A 304 18.13 -3.25 -5.39
N GLU A 305 18.66 -2.62 -6.43
CA GLU A 305 19.82 -3.20 -7.12
C GLU A 305 21.01 -3.20 -6.15
N VAL A 306 21.57 -4.39 -5.91
CA VAL A 306 22.80 -4.53 -5.11
C VAL A 306 23.98 -4.16 -5.99
N LEU A 307 24.71 -3.11 -5.61
CA LEU A 307 25.80 -2.56 -6.39
C LEU A 307 27.02 -3.51 -6.39
N PRO A 308 27.84 -3.50 -7.46
CA PRO A 308 29.02 -4.35 -7.57
C PRO A 308 29.96 -4.28 -6.36
N VAL A 309 30.10 -3.11 -5.72
CA VAL A 309 30.95 -2.91 -4.54
C VAL A 309 30.58 -3.83 -3.37
N VAL A 310 29.30 -4.14 -3.18
CA VAL A 310 28.84 -5.02 -2.09
C VAL A 310 29.16 -6.47 -2.43
N HIS A 311 28.97 -6.87 -3.69
CA HIS A 311 29.33 -8.21 -4.17
C HIS A 311 30.85 -8.45 -4.09
N GLU A 312 31.66 -7.47 -4.48
CA GLU A 312 33.12 -7.52 -4.39
C GLU A 312 33.57 -7.62 -2.93
N ALA A 313 33.01 -6.80 -2.04
CA ALA A 313 33.30 -6.83 -0.62
C ALA A 313 32.98 -8.19 0.03
N ASN A 314 31.80 -8.75 -0.25
CA ASN A 314 31.45 -10.07 0.26
C ASN A 314 32.33 -11.17 -0.35
N SER A 315 32.69 -11.07 -1.63
CA SER A 315 33.59 -12.04 -2.28
C SER A 315 34.98 -12.03 -1.64
N HIS A 316 35.53 -10.84 -1.36
CA HIS A 316 36.81 -10.68 -0.66
C HIS A 316 36.75 -11.28 0.75
N ARG A 317 35.66 -11.04 1.49
CA ARG A 317 35.43 -11.63 2.81
C ARG A 317 35.43 -13.16 2.75
N LEU A 318 34.72 -13.75 1.79
CA LEU A 318 34.68 -15.20 1.59
C LEU A 318 36.06 -15.78 1.22
N MET A 319 36.82 -15.10 0.36
CA MET A 319 38.19 -15.50 0.03
C MET A 319 39.11 -15.45 1.25
N ALA A 320 39.03 -14.39 2.07
CA ALA A 320 39.82 -14.28 3.29
C ALA A 320 39.50 -15.38 4.32
N ILE A 321 38.22 -15.77 4.43
CA ILE A 321 37.80 -16.91 5.27
C ILE A 321 38.40 -18.22 4.72
N ALA A 322 38.34 -18.44 3.41
CA ALA A 322 38.88 -19.64 2.78
C ALA A 322 40.42 -19.74 2.89
N GLU A 323 41.13 -18.62 2.80
CA GLU A 323 42.59 -18.54 2.97
C GLU A 323 43.03 -18.69 4.44
N GLY A 324 42.16 -18.32 5.39
CA GLY A 324 42.41 -18.40 6.83
C GLY A 324 41.93 -19.67 7.52
N ALA A 325 41.21 -20.55 6.83
CA ALA A 325 40.69 -21.80 7.40
C ALA A 325 41.80 -22.86 7.52
N ASP A 326 42.05 -23.36 8.74
CA ASP A 326 42.85 -24.56 8.96
C ASP A 326 42.08 -25.79 8.42
N GLU A 327 42.79 -26.80 7.88
CA GLU A 327 42.18 -28.06 7.38
C GLU A 327 41.28 -28.76 8.42
N ALA A 328 41.44 -28.44 9.71
CA ALA A 328 40.68 -28.98 10.83
C ALA A 328 39.36 -28.23 11.14
N ASP A 329 39.17 -27.01 10.63
CA ASP A 329 37.98 -26.16 10.85
C ASP A 329 37.00 -26.20 9.66
N LEU A 330 37.30 -27.01 8.64
CA LEU A 330 36.36 -27.28 7.55
C LEU A 330 35.12 -28.00 8.11
N PRO A 331 33.89 -27.58 7.73
CA PRO A 331 32.68 -28.33 8.07
C PRO A 331 32.89 -29.79 7.67
N GLY A 332 32.58 -30.73 8.59
CA GLY A 332 32.94 -32.16 8.44
C GLY A 332 32.62 -32.75 7.07
N GLU A 333 33.34 -33.81 6.68
CA GLU A 333 33.53 -34.51 5.38
C GLU A 333 32.71 -34.14 4.11
N ASN A 334 31.53 -33.49 4.19
CA ASN A 334 30.76 -32.97 3.06
C ASN A 334 29.99 -31.65 3.40
N PRO A 335 30.58 -30.46 3.17
CA PRO A 335 29.95 -29.16 3.44
C PRO A 335 28.60 -28.93 2.74
N LEU A 336 28.39 -29.57 1.60
CA LEU A 336 27.13 -29.52 0.86
C LEU A 336 26.00 -30.29 1.56
N GLU A 337 26.31 -31.44 2.16
CA GLU A 337 25.33 -32.20 2.95
C GLU A 337 24.90 -31.41 4.19
N ASN A 338 25.84 -30.73 4.85
CA ASN A 338 25.53 -29.86 6.00
C ASN A 338 24.63 -28.68 5.59
N LEU A 339 24.87 -28.07 4.43
CA LEU A 339 24.00 -27.02 3.87
C LEU A 339 22.60 -27.59 3.58
N PHE A 340 22.52 -28.79 3.00
CA PHE A 340 21.26 -29.44 2.69
C PHE A 340 20.47 -29.80 3.95
N ASP A 341 21.12 -30.30 4.98
CA ASP A 341 20.48 -30.59 6.26
C ASP A 341 19.98 -29.31 6.94
N SER A 342 20.76 -28.23 6.89
CA SER A 342 20.34 -26.91 7.39
C SER A 342 19.10 -26.39 6.66
N ILE A 343 19.06 -26.49 5.33
CA ILE A 343 17.88 -26.10 4.53
C ILE A 343 16.65 -26.94 4.93
N ARG A 344 16.83 -28.24 5.17
CA ARG A 344 15.74 -29.14 5.56
C ARG A 344 15.19 -28.83 6.94
N GLU A 345 16.05 -28.51 7.91
CA GLU A 345 15.63 -28.14 9.26
C GLU A 345 14.83 -26.83 9.26
N MET A 346 15.23 -25.85 8.45
CA MET A 346 14.58 -24.53 8.41
C MET A 346 13.29 -24.50 7.57
N ALA A 347 13.25 -25.19 6.42
CA ALA A 347 12.16 -25.08 5.45
C ALA A 347 11.19 -26.27 5.40
N GLY A 348 11.39 -27.26 6.29
CA GLY A 348 10.60 -28.48 6.30
C GLY A 348 10.66 -29.23 4.96
N ASN A 349 9.48 -29.56 4.41
CA ASN A 349 9.35 -30.33 3.15
C ASN A 349 8.80 -29.49 1.98
N CYS A 350 8.95 -28.16 2.02
CA CYS A 350 8.43 -27.26 0.99
C CYS A 350 9.59 -26.66 0.16
N PRO A 351 9.71 -26.95 -1.14
CA PRO A 351 10.80 -26.41 -1.96
C PRO A 351 10.74 -24.87 -2.13
N PHE A 352 9.56 -24.26 -1.95
CA PHE A 352 9.41 -22.80 -1.99
C PHE A 352 9.98 -22.14 -0.73
N GLU A 353 9.69 -22.68 0.45
CA GLU A 353 10.30 -22.21 1.71
C GLU A 353 11.80 -22.48 1.72
N ALA A 354 12.24 -23.62 1.16
CA ALA A 354 13.65 -23.97 1.05
C ALA A 354 14.39 -23.00 0.12
N LEU A 355 13.75 -22.58 -0.97
CA LEU A 355 14.30 -21.55 -1.84
C LEU A 355 14.38 -20.20 -1.12
N GLU A 356 13.38 -19.80 -0.35
CA GLU A 356 13.41 -18.56 0.43
C GLU A 356 14.64 -18.56 1.35
N SER A 357 14.87 -19.62 2.14
CA SER A 357 16.08 -19.77 2.97
C SER A 357 17.36 -19.77 2.14
N LEU A 358 17.38 -20.44 1.00
CA LEU A 358 18.55 -20.50 0.12
C LEU A 358 18.91 -19.12 -0.47
N LEU A 359 17.93 -18.34 -0.90
CA LEU A 359 18.13 -16.99 -1.43
C LEU A 359 18.74 -16.07 -0.37
N GLN A 360 18.37 -16.24 0.90
CA GLN A 360 18.94 -15.48 2.01
C GLN A 360 20.43 -15.79 2.19
N VAL A 361 20.81 -17.06 2.11
CA VAL A 361 22.21 -17.51 2.25
C VAL A 361 23.07 -17.13 1.04
N LEU A 362 22.51 -17.23 -0.17
CA LEU A 362 23.26 -17.01 -1.42
C LEU A 362 23.23 -15.57 -1.93
N ALA A 363 22.49 -14.68 -1.28
CA ALA A 363 22.17 -13.31 -1.71
C ALA A 363 23.32 -12.56 -2.38
N LEU A 364 24.51 -12.60 -1.76
CA LEU A 364 25.68 -11.84 -2.19
C LEU A 364 26.76 -12.69 -2.86
N ASN A 365 26.52 -13.98 -3.04
CA ASN A 365 27.47 -14.84 -3.74
C ASN A 365 27.47 -14.51 -5.23
N PRO A 366 28.62 -14.59 -5.93
CA PRO A 366 28.68 -14.35 -7.37
C PRO A 366 27.70 -15.25 -8.14
N PRO A 367 27.06 -14.77 -9.21
CA PRO A 367 26.11 -15.56 -9.99
C PRO A 367 26.66 -16.92 -10.42
N GLN A 368 27.93 -16.99 -10.85
CA GLN A 368 28.58 -18.25 -11.24
C GLN A 368 28.61 -19.27 -10.11
N MET A 369 28.89 -18.84 -8.87
CA MET A 369 28.91 -19.72 -7.70
C MET A 369 27.51 -20.26 -7.40
N GLN A 370 26.50 -19.39 -7.47
CA GLN A 370 25.10 -19.81 -7.30
C GLN A 370 24.67 -20.81 -8.37
N ILE A 371 25.05 -20.57 -9.64
CA ILE A 371 24.77 -21.47 -10.77
C ILE A 371 25.45 -22.83 -10.56
N SER A 372 26.73 -22.84 -10.16
CA SER A 372 27.46 -24.10 -9.89
C SER A 372 26.80 -24.91 -8.78
N LEU A 373 26.44 -24.27 -7.66
CA LEU A 373 25.71 -24.91 -6.56
C LEU A 373 24.36 -25.46 -7.03
N CYS A 374 23.61 -24.70 -7.83
CA CYS A 374 22.36 -25.20 -8.43
C CYS A 374 22.59 -26.45 -9.30
N GLY A 375 23.72 -26.52 -10.01
CA GLY A 375 24.09 -27.69 -10.81
C GLY A 375 24.25 -28.95 -9.96
N GLU A 376 24.94 -28.84 -8.82
CA GLU A 376 25.11 -29.94 -7.87
C GLU A 376 23.79 -30.34 -7.19
N MET A 377 22.98 -29.35 -6.81
CA MET A 377 21.66 -29.59 -6.21
C MET A 377 20.69 -30.28 -7.18
N LEU A 378 20.71 -29.90 -8.47
CA LEU A 378 19.82 -30.46 -9.49
C LEU A 378 20.03 -31.96 -9.74
N VAL A 379 21.24 -32.48 -9.49
CA VAL A 379 21.57 -33.91 -9.65
C VAL A 379 21.41 -34.71 -8.34
N SER A 380 20.96 -34.06 -7.26
CA SER A 380 20.69 -34.73 -5.99
C SER A 380 19.57 -35.77 -6.13
N ASP A 381 19.72 -36.92 -5.48
CA ASP A 381 18.67 -37.94 -5.36
C ASP A 381 17.50 -37.48 -4.47
N ASN A 382 17.66 -36.38 -3.74
CA ASN A 382 16.63 -35.82 -2.89
C ASN A 382 15.75 -34.82 -3.67
N ALA A 383 14.50 -35.22 -3.91
CA ALA A 383 13.52 -34.43 -4.64
C ALA A 383 13.32 -33.00 -4.10
N LEU A 384 13.40 -32.78 -2.77
CA LEU A 384 13.27 -31.44 -2.19
C LEU A 384 14.41 -30.53 -2.65
N ILE A 385 15.64 -31.05 -2.66
CA ILE A 385 16.86 -30.31 -3.02
C ILE A 385 16.86 -30.02 -4.52
N SER A 386 16.59 -31.04 -5.35
CA SER A 386 16.52 -30.89 -6.81
C SER A 386 15.41 -29.93 -7.23
N ASP A 387 14.24 -29.99 -6.58
CA ASP A 387 13.13 -29.07 -6.85
C ASP A 387 13.46 -27.63 -6.43
N THR A 388 14.11 -27.45 -5.28
CA THR A 388 14.55 -26.14 -4.81
C THR A 388 15.52 -25.50 -5.82
N ALA A 389 16.48 -26.27 -6.34
CA ALA A 389 17.39 -25.80 -7.37
C ALA A 389 16.68 -25.49 -8.70
N ALA A 390 15.66 -26.26 -9.07
CA ALA A 390 14.84 -25.93 -10.24
C ALA A 390 14.07 -24.61 -10.08
N LEU A 391 13.63 -24.28 -8.86
CA LEU A 391 12.95 -23.01 -8.57
C LEU A 391 13.87 -21.78 -8.68
N MET A 392 15.21 -21.94 -8.64
CA MET A 392 16.17 -20.86 -8.95
C MET A 392 16.03 -20.31 -10.38
N LEU A 393 15.25 -20.96 -11.24
CA LEU A 393 14.79 -20.38 -12.51
C LEU A 393 13.99 -19.06 -12.31
N LEU A 394 13.40 -18.85 -11.13
CA LEU A 394 12.66 -17.64 -10.74
C LEU A 394 13.51 -16.65 -9.91
N HIS A 395 14.83 -16.82 -9.92
CA HIS A 395 15.77 -15.94 -9.21
C HIS A 395 15.73 -14.49 -9.74
N PRO A 396 15.92 -13.45 -8.91
CA PRO A 396 15.91 -12.04 -9.34
C PRO A 396 17.02 -11.67 -10.34
N SER A 397 18.23 -12.23 -10.21
CA SER A 397 19.32 -12.06 -11.18
C SER A 397 19.05 -12.80 -12.50
N SER A 398 19.07 -12.06 -13.62
CA SER A 398 18.91 -12.64 -14.96
C SER A 398 20.01 -13.63 -15.32
N GLU A 399 21.23 -13.42 -14.82
CA GLU A 399 22.36 -14.30 -15.08
C GLU A 399 22.14 -15.68 -14.45
N VAL A 400 21.73 -15.70 -13.18
CA VAL A 400 21.36 -16.94 -12.48
C VAL A 400 20.23 -17.65 -13.20
N ARG A 401 19.16 -16.94 -13.61
CA ARG A 401 18.05 -17.55 -14.38
C ARG A 401 18.53 -18.20 -15.67
N LYS A 402 19.40 -17.52 -16.43
CA LYS A 402 19.97 -18.06 -17.67
C LYS A 402 20.80 -19.32 -17.40
N GLY A 403 21.70 -19.28 -16.42
CA GLY A 403 22.52 -20.43 -16.02
C GLY A 403 21.67 -21.62 -15.58
N VAL A 404 20.69 -21.41 -14.70
CA VAL A 404 19.78 -22.46 -14.21
C VAL A 404 18.93 -23.02 -15.36
N SER A 405 18.46 -22.19 -16.28
CA SER A 405 17.71 -22.67 -17.46
C SER A 405 18.55 -23.61 -18.34
N ALA A 406 19.85 -23.31 -18.52
CA ALA A 406 20.76 -24.17 -19.27
C ALA A 406 21.03 -25.49 -18.54
N LEU A 407 21.22 -25.45 -17.21
CA LEU A 407 21.36 -26.63 -16.37
C LEU A 407 20.13 -27.54 -16.43
N LEU A 408 18.92 -26.96 -16.36
CA LEU A 408 17.67 -27.69 -16.51
C LEU A 408 17.53 -28.35 -17.89
N SER A 409 17.95 -27.66 -18.95
CA SER A 409 17.98 -28.21 -20.31
C SER A 409 18.94 -29.39 -20.43
N ALA A 410 20.13 -29.30 -19.83
CA ALA A 410 21.14 -30.34 -19.84
C ALA A 410 20.76 -31.58 -19.00
N ASN A 411 20.13 -31.37 -17.84
CA ASN A 411 19.75 -32.42 -16.89
C ASN A 411 18.26 -32.82 -17.00
N ALA A 412 17.61 -32.48 -18.11
CA ALA A 412 16.17 -32.68 -18.29
C ALA A 412 15.69 -34.15 -18.20
N GLY A 413 16.60 -35.11 -18.32
CA GLY A 413 16.30 -36.54 -18.20
C GLY A 413 16.08 -37.03 -16.77
N SER A 414 16.43 -36.23 -15.76
CA SER A 414 16.36 -36.60 -14.33
C SER A 414 15.52 -35.64 -13.49
N ILE A 415 14.80 -34.69 -14.11
CA ILE A 415 13.92 -33.79 -13.36
C ILE A 415 12.72 -34.53 -12.75
N THR A 416 12.20 -34.01 -11.65
CA THR A 416 11.02 -34.58 -10.99
C THR A 416 9.73 -34.34 -11.80
N PRO A 417 8.68 -35.16 -11.60
CA PRO A 417 7.34 -34.89 -12.13
C PRO A 417 6.78 -33.50 -11.80
N GLU A 418 7.05 -33.02 -10.59
CA GLU A 418 6.65 -31.71 -10.07
C GLU A 418 7.41 -30.60 -10.79
N THR A 419 8.73 -30.73 -10.97
CA THR A 419 9.54 -29.80 -11.75
C THR A 419 9.06 -29.74 -13.20
N LEU A 420 8.74 -30.87 -13.84
CA LEU A 420 8.15 -30.87 -15.18
C LEU A 420 6.83 -30.10 -15.24
N ARG A 421 5.93 -30.28 -14.26
CA ARG A 421 4.68 -29.52 -14.17
C ARG A 421 4.95 -28.02 -14.04
N ARG A 422 5.86 -27.64 -13.15
CA ARG A 422 6.23 -26.24 -12.89
C ARG A 422 6.81 -25.56 -14.13
N LEU A 423 7.70 -26.23 -14.86
CA LEU A 423 8.23 -25.73 -16.13
C LEU A 423 7.12 -25.51 -17.16
N ILE A 424 6.14 -26.39 -17.25
CA ILE A 424 5.00 -26.24 -18.17
C ILE A 424 4.15 -25.00 -17.80
N ILE A 425 3.90 -24.78 -16.50
CA ILE A 425 3.15 -23.62 -16.00
C ILE A 425 3.90 -22.32 -16.32
N SER A 426 5.19 -22.26 -16.00
CA SER A 426 5.96 -21.01 -16.04
C SER A 426 6.65 -20.71 -17.37
N ARG A 427 6.61 -21.62 -18.37
CA ARG A 427 7.35 -21.46 -19.64
C ARG A 427 7.18 -20.11 -20.33
N ASN A 428 5.99 -19.50 -20.24
CA ASN A 428 5.66 -18.24 -20.91
C ASN A 428 5.86 -17.01 -20.03
N TRP A 429 6.52 -17.14 -18.89
CA TRP A 429 6.81 -16.03 -17.96
C TRP A 429 8.19 -15.42 -18.20
N PHE A 430 8.98 -16.04 -19.07
CA PHE A 430 10.38 -15.68 -19.31
C PHE A 430 10.62 -15.18 -20.74
N PRO A 431 11.70 -14.40 -20.95
CA PRO A 431 12.19 -14.04 -22.27
C PRO A 431 12.48 -15.25 -23.17
N GLU A 432 12.57 -14.99 -24.47
CA GLU A 432 12.70 -16.03 -25.51
C GLU A 432 13.88 -17.00 -25.28
N GLU A 433 15.04 -16.48 -24.88
CA GLU A 433 16.26 -17.27 -24.62
C GLU A 433 16.03 -18.32 -23.52
N ILE A 434 15.51 -17.89 -22.35
CA ILE A 434 15.21 -18.79 -21.23
C ILE A 434 14.08 -19.75 -21.59
N ARG A 435 13.04 -19.25 -22.29
CA ARG A 435 11.93 -20.08 -22.76
C ARG A 435 12.39 -21.21 -23.69
N ALA A 436 13.35 -20.97 -24.56
CA ALA A 436 13.88 -22.01 -25.46
C ALA A 436 14.56 -23.16 -24.68
N ASN A 437 15.30 -22.82 -23.61
CA ASN A 437 15.89 -23.82 -22.71
C ASN A 437 14.82 -24.61 -21.95
N ILE A 438 13.78 -23.92 -21.45
CA ILE A 438 12.64 -24.57 -20.79
C ILE A 438 11.91 -25.52 -21.75
N ASP A 439 11.63 -25.10 -22.98
CA ASP A 439 10.96 -25.92 -23.99
C ASP A 439 11.78 -27.17 -24.35
N THR A 440 13.12 -27.03 -24.38
CA THR A 440 14.04 -28.16 -24.55
C THR A 440 13.98 -29.11 -23.36
N ALA A 441 13.99 -28.57 -22.13
CA ALA A 441 13.87 -29.37 -20.91
C ALA A 441 12.54 -30.16 -20.88
N ILE A 442 11.41 -29.51 -21.14
CA ILE A 442 10.08 -30.14 -21.21
C ILE A 442 10.06 -31.26 -22.27
N SER A 443 10.61 -30.99 -23.46
CA SER A 443 10.62 -31.96 -24.56
C SER A 443 11.50 -33.16 -24.25
N THR A 444 12.64 -32.96 -23.60
CA THR A 444 13.55 -34.03 -23.20
C THR A 444 12.97 -34.86 -22.06
N ALA A 445 12.42 -34.24 -21.02
CA ALA A 445 11.75 -34.93 -19.93
C ALA A 445 10.61 -35.86 -20.42
N ARG A 446 9.80 -35.36 -21.36
CA ARG A 446 8.75 -36.17 -22.01
C ARG A 446 9.30 -37.34 -22.81
N ARG A 447 10.41 -37.16 -23.55
CA ARG A 447 11.09 -38.25 -24.28
C ARG A 447 11.67 -39.30 -23.33
N SER A 448 12.17 -38.87 -22.18
CA SER A 448 12.62 -39.73 -21.08
C SER A 448 11.47 -40.37 -20.29
N ARG A 449 10.22 -40.18 -20.72
CA ARG A 449 8.99 -40.75 -20.12
C ARG A 449 8.75 -40.31 -18.67
N ILE A 450 9.26 -39.14 -18.29
CA ILE A 450 8.93 -38.52 -17.01
C ILE A 450 7.46 -38.12 -17.04
N ALA A 451 6.68 -38.65 -16.10
CA ALA A 451 5.28 -38.28 -15.96
C ALA A 451 5.18 -36.84 -15.48
N CYS A 452 4.24 -36.07 -16.02
CA CYS A 452 3.93 -34.75 -15.47
C CYS A 452 3.06 -34.94 -14.21
N ALA A 453 3.47 -34.36 -13.08
CA ALA A 453 2.64 -34.36 -11.89
C ALA A 453 1.28 -33.68 -12.20
N PRO A 454 0.16 -34.18 -11.67
CA PRO A 454 -1.13 -33.55 -11.86
C PRO A 454 -1.17 -32.22 -11.10
N LEU A 455 -1.89 -31.24 -11.65
CA LEU A 455 -2.18 -30.00 -10.93
C LEU A 455 -3.30 -30.26 -9.89
N PRO A 456 -3.24 -29.65 -8.69
CA PRO A 456 -4.34 -29.74 -7.75
C PRO A 456 -5.66 -29.24 -8.36
N LYS A 457 -6.78 -29.80 -7.89
CA LYS A 457 -8.09 -29.34 -8.35
C LYS A 457 -8.30 -27.88 -7.91
N PRO A 458 -8.89 -27.02 -8.76
CA PRO A 458 -9.23 -25.66 -8.38
C PRO A 458 -10.07 -25.63 -7.10
N LEU A 459 -9.63 -24.84 -6.13
CA LEU A 459 -10.33 -24.64 -4.87
C LEU A 459 -11.45 -23.61 -5.02
N ALA A 460 -12.44 -23.66 -4.13
CA ALA A 460 -13.34 -22.54 -3.94
C ALA A 460 -12.51 -21.35 -3.43
N MET A 461 -12.55 -20.23 -4.14
CA MET A 461 -11.73 -19.06 -3.84
C MET A 461 -12.56 -17.78 -3.84
N THR A 462 -12.19 -16.86 -2.97
CA THR A 462 -12.70 -15.49 -2.98
C THR A 462 -11.55 -14.57 -3.38
N ILE A 463 -11.76 -13.79 -4.44
CA ILE A 463 -10.73 -12.93 -5.00
C ILE A 463 -11.11 -11.49 -4.71
N TYR A 464 -10.19 -10.74 -4.13
CA TYR A 464 -10.29 -9.31 -3.94
C TYR A 464 -9.24 -8.60 -4.78
N ALA A 465 -9.63 -7.53 -5.45
CA ALA A 465 -8.74 -6.68 -6.23
C ALA A 465 -8.82 -5.25 -5.69
N SER A 466 -7.66 -4.63 -5.48
CA SER A 466 -7.57 -3.19 -5.22
C SER A 466 -7.94 -2.41 -6.49
N PRO A 467 -8.28 -1.12 -6.37
CA PRO A 467 -8.23 -0.22 -7.51
C PRO A 467 -6.82 -0.14 -8.11
N ILE A 468 -6.73 0.37 -9.33
CA ILE A 468 -5.46 0.73 -9.93
C ILE A 468 -5.08 2.12 -9.41
N ASP A 469 -3.95 2.22 -8.71
CA ASP A 469 -3.51 3.44 -8.07
C ASP A 469 -2.81 4.43 -9.03
N GLY A 470 -2.31 5.54 -8.49
CA GLY A 470 -1.55 6.54 -9.24
C GLY A 470 -0.25 6.01 -9.84
N ALA A 471 0.40 5.07 -9.17
CA ALA A 471 1.60 4.39 -9.66
C ALA A 471 1.29 3.29 -10.69
N ALA A 472 0.02 3.11 -11.06
CA ALA A 472 -0.46 2.01 -11.89
C ALA A 472 -0.16 0.62 -11.30
N ALA A 473 -0.15 0.53 -9.97
CA ALA A 473 -0.09 -0.72 -9.24
C ALA A 473 -1.50 -1.23 -8.93
N GLN A 474 -1.62 -2.56 -8.84
CA GLN A 474 -2.85 -3.24 -8.44
C GLN A 474 -2.50 -4.49 -7.64
N SER A 475 -3.13 -4.63 -6.48
CA SER A 475 -2.97 -5.77 -5.60
C SER A 475 -4.16 -6.72 -5.72
N PHE A 476 -3.88 -8.02 -5.67
CA PHE A 476 -4.86 -9.09 -5.55
C PHE A 476 -4.64 -9.84 -4.24
N GLN A 477 -5.75 -10.21 -3.62
CA GLN A 477 -5.79 -11.06 -2.44
C GLN A 477 -6.75 -12.21 -2.72
N VAL A 478 -6.24 -13.42 -2.81
CA VAL A 478 -7.02 -14.63 -3.10
C VAL A 478 -7.11 -15.49 -1.87
N ILE A 479 -8.30 -15.57 -1.28
CA ILE A 479 -8.56 -16.38 -0.08
C ILE A 479 -9.03 -17.77 -0.51
N VAL A 480 -8.31 -18.80 -0.06
CA VAL A 480 -8.65 -20.22 -0.30
C VAL A 480 -8.74 -20.99 1.02
N PRO A 481 -9.58 -22.04 1.10
CA PRO A 481 -9.62 -22.92 2.26
C PRO A 481 -8.33 -23.75 2.36
N ASP A 482 -7.85 -23.97 3.58
CA ASP A 482 -6.68 -24.78 3.87
C ASP A 482 -6.89 -25.61 5.15
N GLY A 483 -7.32 -26.86 4.99
CA GLY A 483 -7.69 -27.72 6.12
C GLY A 483 -8.82 -27.12 6.97
N LYS A 484 -8.52 -26.75 8.21
CA LYS A 484 -9.45 -26.05 9.13
C LYS A 484 -9.35 -24.52 9.07
N GLY A 485 -8.34 -23.99 8.39
CA GLY A 485 -8.05 -22.57 8.23
C GLY A 485 -8.18 -22.12 6.78
N PHE A 486 -7.42 -21.08 6.45
CA PHE A 486 -7.38 -20.45 5.14
C PHE A 486 -5.93 -20.10 4.76
N LYS A 487 -5.71 -19.82 3.48
CA LYS A 487 -4.51 -19.17 2.97
C LYS A 487 -4.92 -17.92 2.21
N SER A 488 -4.16 -16.85 2.34
CA SER A 488 -4.22 -15.69 1.44
C SER A 488 -3.06 -15.76 0.46
N CYS A 489 -3.34 -15.74 -0.84
CA CYS A 489 -2.35 -15.52 -1.88
C CYS A 489 -2.37 -14.03 -2.26
N SER A 490 -1.32 -13.31 -1.86
CA SER A 490 -1.11 -11.91 -2.19
C SER A 490 -0.34 -11.81 -3.50
N ILE A 491 -0.79 -10.94 -4.41
CA ILE A 491 -0.08 -10.66 -5.67
C ILE A 491 -0.08 -9.16 -5.93
N LEU A 492 1.07 -8.57 -6.22
CA LEU A 492 1.22 -7.17 -6.60
C LEU A 492 1.61 -7.07 -8.08
N LEU A 493 0.79 -6.37 -8.84
CA LEU A 493 1.08 -6.01 -10.23
C LEU A 493 1.53 -4.55 -10.27
N LYS A 494 2.56 -4.24 -11.04
CA LYS A 494 3.02 -2.86 -11.24
C LYS A 494 3.50 -2.69 -12.68
N ARG A 495 3.04 -1.60 -13.31
CA ARG A 495 3.47 -1.24 -14.67
C ARG A 495 4.98 -1.02 -14.72
N GLY A 496 5.66 -1.61 -15.69
CA GLY A 496 7.12 -1.55 -15.80
C GLY A 496 7.86 -2.57 -14.93
N GLU A 497 7.14 -3.35 -14.13
CA GLU A 497 7.67 -4.48 -13.35
C GLU A 497 7.01 -5.82 -13.76
N GLY A 498 5.76 -5.76 -14.22
CA GLY A 498 4.93 -6.95 -14.41
C GLY A 498 4.33 -7.42 -13.09
N VAL A 499 4.60 -8.66 -12.70
CA VAL A 499 4.27 -9.17 -11.36
C VAL A 499 5.41 -8.77 -10.42
N ALA A 500 5.22 -7.64 -9.73
CA ALA A 500 6.22 -7.07 -8.84
C ALA A 500 6.41 -7.88 -7.55
N ASP A 501 5.37 -8.59 -7.12
CA ASP A 501 5.44 -9.46 -5.95
C ASP A 501 4.37 -10.56 -5.95
N ALA A 502 4.67 -11.63 -5.22
CA ALA A 502 3.69 -12.57 -4.73
C ALA A 502 4.17 -13.20 -3.41
N PHE A 503 3.24 -13.57 -2.54
CA PHE A 503 3.52 -14.35 -1.32
C PHE A 503 2.26 -15.03 -0.80
N VAL A 504 2.44 -16.02 0.08
CA VAL A 504 1.34 -16.77 0.69
C VAL A 504 1.35 -16.54 2.20
N VAL A 505 0.20 -16.10 2.74
CA VAL A 505 0.01 -15.90 4.18
C VAL A 505 -0.90 -17.00 4.72
N PRO A 506 -0.44 -17.85 5.64
CA PRO A 506 -1.32 -18.78 6.33
C PRO A 506 -2.24 -18.04 7.31
N LEU A 507 -3.52 -18.40 7.31
CA LEU A 507 -4.54 -17.85 8.20
C LEU A 507 -5.18 -19.03 8.95
N ALA A 508 -4.61 -19.37 10.11
CA ALA A 508 -4.91 -20.61 10.82
C ALA A 508 -6.37 -20.67 11.31
N LYS A 509 -6.98 -19.52 11.57
CA LYS A 509 -8.32 -19.40 12.15
C LYS A 509 -9.18 -18.37 11.43
N LYS A 510 -10.51 -18.54 11.51
CA LYS A 510 -11.49 -17.59 10.98
C LYS A 510 -11.34 -16.17 11.57
N ARG A 511 -10.85 -16.04 12.81
CA ARG A 511 -10.57 -14.74 13.44
C ARG A 511 -9.49 -13.99 12.66
N GLU A 512 -8.36 -14.64 12.36
CA GLU A 512 -7.26 -14.06 11.58
C GLU A 512 -7.72 -13.66 10.18
N LEU A 513 -8.57 -14.48 9.53
CA LEU A 513 -9.19 -14.11 8.27
C LEU A 513 -10.02 -12.81 8.39
N ASN A 514 -10.84 -12.68 9.44
CA ASN A 514 -11.66 -11.48 9.62
C ASN A 514 -10.80 -10.24 9.92
N GLU A 515 -9.73 -10.39 10.70
CA GLU A 515 -8.76 -9.32 11.00
C GLU A 515 -8.04 -8.89 9.71
N PHE A 516 -7.58 -9.85 8.91
CA PHE A 516 -6.96 -9.62 7.60
C PHE A 516 -7.90 -8.88 6.63
N LEU A 517 -9.16 -9.33 6.52
CA LEU A 517 -10.16 -8.66 5.67
C LEU A 517 -10.52 -7.25 6.18
N ALA A 518 -10.51 -7.03 7.49
CA ALA A 518 -10.75 -5.71 8.07
C ALA A 518 -9.60 -4.74 7.73
N MET A 519 -8.35 -5.20 7.86
CA MET A 519 -7.14 -4.45 7.47
C MET A 519 -7.18 -4.07 5.98
N MET A 520 -7.44 -5.04 5.09
CA MET A 520 -7.56 -4.78 3.64
C MET A 520 -8.61 -3.71 3.30
N ASN A 521 -9.76 -3.72 3.98
CA ASN A 521 -10.81 -2.73 3.77
C ASN A 521 -10.41 -1.33 4.23
N GLN A 522 -9.53 -1.20 5.21
CA GLN A 522 -9.02 0.09 5.68
C GLN A 522 -7.94 0.66 4.76
N GLU A 523 -7.06 -0.19 4.22
CA GLU A 523 -5.82 0.25 3.55
C GLU A 523 -5.93 0.36 2.03
N GLY A 524 -6.72 -0.49 1.37
CA GLY A 524 -6.61 -0.65 -0.09
C GLY A 524 -7.91 -0.62 -0.88
N ALA A 525 -9.05 -0.30 -0.26
CA ALA A 525 -10.38 -0.29 -0.89
C ALA A 525 -10.64 -1.53 -1.77
N PHE A 526 -10.24 -2.70 -1.28
CA PHE A 526 -10.33 -3.97 -2.02
C PHE A 526 -11.79 -4.36 -2.28
N ILE A 527 -12.08 -4.78 -3.51
CA ILE A 527 -13.42 -5.22 -3.92
C ILE A 527 -13.36 -6.65 -4.45
N GLU A 528 -14.35 -7.46 -4.07
CA GLU A 528 -14.51 -8.81 -4.58
C GLU A 528 -14.65 -8.79 -6.12
N SER A 529 -13.83 -9.59 -6.81
CA SER A 529 -13.72 -9.63 -8.28
C SER A 529 -13.74 -11.07 -8.80
N SER A 530 -13.91 -11.21 -10.12
CA SER A 530 -13.99 -12.50 -10.80
C SER A 530 -12.62 -13.18 -11.00
N SER A 531 -12.62 -14.51 -11.04
CA SER A 531 -11.43 -15.28 -11.42
C SER A 531 -10.91 -14.98 -12.82
N SER A 532 -11.81 -14.73 -13.78
CA SER A 532 -11.42 -14.38 -15.15
C SER A 532 -10.66 -13.06 -15.21
N TYR A 533 -11.00 -12.11 -14.34
CA TYR A 533 -10.29 -10.82 -14.26
C TYR A 533 -8.89 -10.99 -13.67
N LEU A 534 -8.73 -11.79 -12.61
CA LEU A 534 -7.41 -12.15 -12.07
C LEU A 534 -6.53 -12.79 -13.15
N ASP A 535 -7.07 -13.80 -13.84
CA ASP A 535 -6.33 -14.53 -14.89
C ASP A 535 -5.89 -13.57 -16.01
N LEU A 536 -6.79 -12.71 -16.48
CA LEU A 536 -6.50 -11.70 -17.51
C LEU A 536 -5.39 -10.74 -17.07
N ARG A 537 -5.50 -10.19 -15.84
CA ARG A 537 -4.53 -9.23 -15.32
C ARG A 537 -3.15 -9.83 -15.10
N LEU A 538 -3.07 -11.07 -14.64
CA LEU A 538 -1.81 -11.79 -14.54
C LEU A 538 -1.19 -12.02 -15.91
N CYS A 539 -1.96 -12.41 -16.92
CA CYS A 539 -1.45 -12.58 -18.28
C CYS A 539 -0.85 -11.28 -18.84
N HIS A 540 -1.51 -10.14 -18.61
CA HIS A 540 -1.01 -8.81 -18.97
C HIS A 540 0.29 -8.47 -18.24
N ALA A 541 0.33 -8.66 -16.92
CA ALA A 541 1.51 -8.35 -16.11
C ALA A 541 2.70 -9.26 -16.43
N LEU A 542 2.48 -10.54 -16.68
CA LEU A 542 3.52 -11.47 -17.12
C LEU A 542 4.09 -11.08 -18.48
N SER A 543 3.27 -10.55 -19.40
CA SER A 543 3.76 -10.02 -20.67
C SER A 543 4.62 -8.78 -20.48
N ASP A 544 4.20 -7.84 -19.63
CA ASP A 544 4.95 -6.61 -19.33
C ASP A 544 6.33 -6.95 -18.72
N GLY A 545 6.35 -7.83 -17.72
CA GLY A 545 7.59 -8.31 -17.10
C GLY A 545 8.51 -9.02 -18.10
N ALA A 546 7.97 -9.96 -18.88
CA ALA A 546 8.78 -10.73 -19.85
C ALA A 546 9.44 -9.84 -20.92
N VAL A 547 8.75 -8.79 -21.40
CA VAL A 547 9.32 -7.82 -22.35
C VAL A 547 10.49 -7.05 -21.73
N LEU A 548 10.44 -6.79 -20.42
CA LEU A 548 11.48 -6.08 -19.68
C LEU A 548 12.57 -7.01 -19.11
N GLY A 549 12.50 -8.31 -19.40
CA GLY A 549 13.43 -9.29 -18.85
C GLY A 549 13.20 -9.59 -17.37
N LYS A 550 12.09 -9.13 -16.78
CA LYS A 550 11.71 -9.34 -15.38
C LYS A 550 10.86 -10.60 -15.25
N ALA A 551 11.27 -11.49 -14.37
CA ALA A 551 10.53 -12.70 -14.02
C ALA A 551 9.81 -12.50 -12.68
N PRO A 552 8.62 -13.09 -12.48
CA PRO A 552 7.99 -13.12 -11.16
C PRO A 552 8.85 -13.90 -10.16
N ASN A 553 8.66 -13.63 -8.86
CA ASN A 553 9.28 -14.43 -7.81
C ASN A 553 8.70 -15.86 -7.75
N HIS A 554 9.34 -16.73 -6.97
CA HIS A 554 8.97 -18.15 -6.87
C HIS A 554 7.59 -18.38 -6.24
N TRP A 555 7.13 -17.48 -5.37
CA TRP A 555 5.82 -17.56 -4.75
C TRP A 555 4.68 -17.50 -5.77
N LEU A 556 4.81 -16.77 -6.89
CA LEU A 556 3.75 -16.76 -7.91
C LEU A 556 3.48 -18.17 -8.47
N LEU A 557 4.53 -18.97 -8.64
CA LEU A 557 4.40 -20.36 -9.08
C LEU A 557 3.68 -21.21 -8.03
N GLN A 558 3.98 -21.02 -6.75
CA GLN A 558 3.23 -21.69 -5.68
C GLN A 558 1.77 -21.25 -5.64
N VAL A 559 1.50 -19.96 -5.86
CA VAL A 559 0.12 -19.46 -5.97
C VAL A 559 -0.60 -20.12 -7.14
N ALA A 560 0.05 -20.27 -8.30
CA ALA A 560 -0.51 -21.00 -9.44
C ALA A 560 -0.86 -22.46 -9.07
N GLU A 561 0.02 -23.14 -8.32
CA GLU A 561 -0.22 -24.50 -7.83
C GLU A 561 -1.39 -24.58 -6.83
N ILE A 562 -1.45 -23.66 -5.86
CA ILE A 562 -2.53 -23.58 -4.85
C ILE A 562 -3.88 -23.34 -5.52
N LEU A 563 -3.93 -22.46 -6.53
CA LEU A 563 -5.17 -22.10 -7.21
C LEU A 563 -5.57 -23.10 -8.30
N GLY A 564 -4.72 -24.08 -8.62
CA GLY A 564 -4.94 -25.01 -9.71
C GLY A 564 -4.97 -24.30 -11.08
N LYS A 565 -4.07 -23.33 -11.29
CA LYS A 565 -3.96 -22.52 -12.50
C LYS A 565 -2.69 -22.85 -13.29
N ASP A 566 -2.85 -23.17 -14.57
CA ASP A 566 -1.78 -23.43 -15.54
C ASP A 566 -1.91 -22.58 -16.82
N GLN A 567 -2.85 -21.63 -16.82
CA GLN A 567 -3.28 -20.90 -18.01
C GLN A 567 -2.69 -19.49 -18.11
N TRP A 568 -1.91 -19.08 -17.11
CA TRP A 568 -1.29 -17.76 -17.07
C TRP A 568 -0.14 -17.71 -18.07
N LYS A 569 -0.38 -17.06 -19.20
CA LYS A 569 0.57 -16.90 -20.30
C LYS A 569 0.78 -15.42 -20.54
N ALA A 570 1.99 -15.02 -20.93
CA ALA A 570 2.23 -13.65 -21.37
C ALA A 570 1.29 -13.29 -22.54
N LEU A 571 0.36 -12.36 -22.27
CA LEU A 571 -0.54 -11.77 -23.24
C LEU A 571 -0.39 -10.24 -23.17
N PRO A 572 0.06 -9.56 -24.24
CA PRO A 572 0.20 -8.11 -24.23
C PRO A 572 -1.14 -7.42 -23.97
N PHE A 573 -1.12 -6.36 -23.14
CA PHE A 573 -2.28 -5.50 -22.95
C PHE A 573 -2.34 -4.45 -24.05
N ASP A 574 -3.50 -4.34 -24.73
CA ASP A 574 -3.79 -3.30 -25.70
C ASP A 574 -5.05 -2.53 -25.26
N PRO A 575 -4.90 -1.30 -24.73
CA PRO A 575 -6.03 -0.51 -24.26
C PRO A 575 -7.10 -0.26 -25.33
N LEU A 576 -6.70 -0.06 -26.60
CA LEU A 576 -7.64 0.26 -27.67
C LEU A 576 -8.47 -0.95 -28.03
N ARG A 577 -7.82 -2.11 -28.17
CA ARG A 577 -8.52 -3.38 -28.44
C ARG A 577 -9.52 -3.74 -27.34
N GLU A 578 -9.16 -3.51 -26.09
CA GLU A 578 -10.05 -3.78 -24.94
C GLU A 578 -11.24 -2.82 -24.91
N LEU A 579 -11.03 -1.53 -25.22
CA LEU A 579 -12.12 -0.57 -25.37
C LEU A 579 -13.04 -0.91 -26.54
N ASP A 580 -12.51 -1.38 -27.67
CA ASP A 580 -13.32 -1.80 -28.81
C ASP A 580 -14.19 -3.02 -28.46
N ALA A 581 -13.64 -4.01 -27.75
CA ALA A 581 -14.41 -5.16 -27.26
C ALA A 581 -15.52 -4.75 -26.27
N LEU A 582 -15.22 -3.84 -25.35
CA LEU A 582 -16.22 -3.30 -24.42
C LEU A 582 -17.30 -2.48 -25.14
N ARG A 583 -16.95 -1.78 -26.22
CA ARG A 583 -17.90 -1.06 -27.07
C ARG A 583 -18.85 -2.03 -27.77
N GLU A 584 -18.32 -3.07 -28.42
CA GLU A 584 -19.12 -4.09 -29.11
C GLU A 584 -20.11 -4.79 -28.17
N GLU A 585 -19.69 -5.07 -26.94
CA GLU A 585 -20.56 -5.60 -25.89
C GLU A 585 -21.72 -4.63 -25.56
N LEU A 586 -21.42 -3.34 -25.41
CA LEU A 586 -22.45 -2.33 -25.17
C LEU A 586 -23.38 -2.15 -26.37
N GLU A 587 -22.87 -2.17 -27.59
CA GLU A 587 -23.67 -2.08 -28.82
C GLU A 587 -24.66 -3.24 -28.92
N THR A 588 -24.24 -4.44 -28.53
CA THR A 588 -25.06 -5.65 -28.61
C THR A 588 -26.06 -5.75 -27.45
N GLY A 589 -25.64 -5.41 -26.23
CA GLY A 589 -26.44 -5.65 -25.02
C GLY A 589 -27.23 -4.45 -24.50
N SER A 590 -26.70 -3.23 -24.66
CA SER A 590 -27.26 -2.01 -24.03
C SER A 590 -26.85 -0.73 -24.78
N PRO A 591 -27.22 -0.58 -26.06
CA PRO A 591 -26.74 0.50 -26.94
C PRO A 591 -27.11 1.90 -26.43
N GLU A 592 -28.17 2.04 -25.64
CA GLU A 592 -28.56 3.29 -24.98
C GLU A 592 -27.49 3.83 -24.02
N LEU A 593 -26.62 2.96 -23.49
CA LEU A 593 -25.51 3.35 -22.63
C LEU A 593 -24.36 4.01 -23.41
N LEU A 594 -24.35 3.90 -24.74
CA LEU A 594 -23.40 4.58 -25.63
C LEU A 594 -23.83 5.98 -26.05
N ALA A 595 -25.08 6.37 -25.78
CA ALA A 595 -25.62 7.66 -26.18
C ALA A 595 -24.87 8.84 -25.53
N ASP A 596 -24.88 10.00 -26.20
CA ASP A 596 -24.25 11.24 -25.71
C ASP A 596 -24.71 11.65 -24.32
N ARG A 597 -25.97 11.33 -23.96
CA ARG A 597 -26.49 11.59 -22.61
C ARG A 597 -25.67 10.86 -21.54
N SER A 598 -25.36 9.58 -21.77
CA SER A 598 -24.60 8.74 -20.86
C SER A 598 -23.16 9.24 -20.77
N ARG A 599 -22.53 9.51 -21.91
CA ARG A 599 -21.19 10.11 -22.00
C ARG A 599 -21.09 11.45 -21.27
N ASN A 600 -22.03 12.36 -21.49
CA ASN A 600 -22.07 13.67 -20.84
C ASN A 600 -22.32 13.57 -19.34
N LYS A 601 -23.08 12.56 -18.89
CA LYS A 601 -23.24 12.27 -17.47
C LYS A 601 -21.92 11.81 -16.85
N SER A 602 -21.22 10.87 -17.48
CA SER A 602 -19.91 10.39 -17.02
C SER A 602 -18.91 11.52 -16.84
N LEU A 603 -18.87 12.48 -17.77
CA LEU A 603 -18.01 13.67 -17.63
C LEU A 603 -18.34 14.50 -16.40
N ARG A 604 -19.63 14.81 -16.18
CA ARG A 604 -20.06 15.61 -15.02
C ARG A 604 -19.78 14.90 -13.70
N ASP A 605 -20.14 13.62 -13.62
CA ASP A 605 -19.97 12.82 -12.40
C ASP A 605 -18.47 12.66 -12.06
N SER A 606 -17.60 12.55 -13.08
CA SER A 606 -16.15 12.35 -12.88
C SER A 606 -15.42 13.52 -12.20
N ALA A 607 -16.02 14.71 -12.15
CA ALA A 607 -15.40 15.87 -11.53
C ALA A 607 -15.22 15.72 -10.00
N GLY A 608 -16.07 14.92 -9.34
CA GLY A 608 -16.05 14.71 -7.89
C GLY A 608 -15.34 13.43 -7.43
N TRP A 609 -14.87 12.59 -8.35
CA TRP A 609 -14.46 11.22 -8.00
C TRP A 609 -13.30 11.13 -7.01
N CYS A 610 -12.32 12.04 -7.03
CA CYS A 610 -11.23 12.00 -6.02
C CYS A 610 -11.69 12.35 -4.61
N ILE A 611 -12.84 12.99 -4.45
CA ILE A 611 -13.41 13.32 -3.14
C ILE A 611 -14.35 12.20 -2.71
N GLU A 612 -15.13 11.67 -3.66
CA GLU A 612 -16.19 10.70 -3.40
C GLU A 612 -15.70 9.25 -3.34
N HIS A 613 -14.57 8.95 -3.97
CA HIS A 613 -14.14 7.58 -4.22
C HIS A 613 -12.64 7.35 -3.95
N ALA A 614 -12.36 6.43 -3.03
CA ALA A 614 -11.01 6.05 -2.62
C ALA A 614 -10.11 5.61 -3.79
N PHE A 615 -10.67 5.03 -4.87
CA PHE A 615 -9.88 4.59 -6.03
C PHE A 615 -9.16 5.73 -6.75
N ALA A 616 -9.63 6.97 -6.61
CA ALA A 616 -9.06 8.13 -7.29
C ALA A 616 -8.18 9.01 -6.38
N HIS A 617 -8.04 8.67 -5.08
CA HIS A 617 -7.28 9.49 -4.12
C HIS A 617 -5.81 9.64 -4.54
N SER A 618 -5.19 8.55 -5.01
CA SER A 618 -3.78 8.54 -5.42
C SER A 618 -3.55 9.03 -6.86
N TRP A 619 -4.57 9.51 -7.58
CA TRP A 619 -4.43 9.83 -9.00
C TRP A 619 -3.81 11.21 -9.23
N PHE A 620 -2.48 11.24 -9.26
CA PHE A 620 -1.66 12.39 -9.61
C PHE A 620 -0.32 11.93 -10.21
N GLU A 621 0.41 12.87 -10.82
CA GLU A 621 1.78 12.64 -11.26
C GLU A 621 2.75 13.21 -10.23
N ASP A 622 3.81 12.48 -9.88
CA ASP A 622 4.79 12.96 -8.88
C ASP A 622 6.19 12.42 -9.18
N ASP A 623 6.94 13.19 -9.96
CA ASP A 623 8.34 12.91 -10.29
C ASP A 623 9.14 14.19 -10.57
N ALA A 624 10.44 14.02 -10.87
CA ALA A 624 11.33 15.15 -11.13
C ALA A 624 10.96 15.99 -12.37
N GLU A 625 10.26 15.42 -13.36
CA GLU A 625 9.79 16.17 -14.54
C GLU A 625 8.67 17.13 -14.13
N VAL A 626 7.72 16.65 -13.32
CA VAL A 626 6.64 17.46 -12.73
C VAL A 626 7.22 18.64 -11.94
N ASP A 627 8.20 18.38 -11.07
CA ASP A 627 8.86 19.41 -10.28
C ASP A 627 9.50 20.50 -11.14
N SER A 628 10.19 20.10 -12.20
CA SER A 628 10.83 21.02 -13.13
C SER A 628 9.81 21.89 -13.86
N VAL A 629 8.69 21.29 -14.27
CA VAL A 629 7.58 21.99 -14.95
C VAL A 629 6.93 23.03 -14.04
N ILE A 630 6.60 22.66 -12.80
CA ILE A 630 5.97 23.57 -11.83
C ILE A 630 6.93 24.69 -11.43
N LYS A 631 8.19 24.37 -11.09
CA LYS A 631 9.23 25.39 -10.77
C LYS A 631 9.41 26.39 -11.91
N SER A 632 9.40 25.92 -13.15
CA SER A 632 9.50 26.78 -14.34
C SER A 632 8.27 27.67 -14.53
N ALA A 633 7.06 27.16 -14.26
CA ALA A 633 5.84 27.94 -14.31
C ALA A 633 5.85 29.07 -13.26
N PHE A 634 6.33 28.78 -12.05
CA PHE A 634 6.41 29.73 -10.94
C PHE A 634 7.45 30.84 -11.10
N ARG A 635 8.49 30.63 -11.91
CA ARG A 635 9.54 31.63 -12.19
C ARG A 635 9.12 32.72 -13.18
N LYS A 636 7.97 32.59 -13.84
CA LYS A 636 7.47 33.62 -14.78
C LYS A 636 7.12 34.91 -14.02
N LYS A 637 7.91 35.97 -14.26
CA LYS A 637 7.73 37.29 -13.62
C LYS A 637 6.40 37.93 -14.00
N GLY A 638 5.78 38.65 -13.05
CA GLY A 638 4.59 39.47 -13.28
C GLY A 638 3.23 38.77 -13.13
N VAL A 639 3.20 37.53 -12.64
CA VAL A 639 1.97 36.73 -12.48
C VAL A 639 1.52 36.75 -11.02
N ALA A 640 0.28 37.20 -10.76
CA ALA A 640 -0.33 37.16 -9.42
C ALA A 640 -0.49 35.71 -8.92
N ARG A 641 -0.54 35.48 -7.60
CA ARG A 641 -0.52 34.12 -6.99
C ARG A 641 -1.56 33.16 -7.59
N PHE A 642 -2.83 33.56 -7.65
CA PHE A 642 -3.90 32.75 -8.27
C PHE A 642 -3.63 32.45 -9.75
N SER A 643 -3.04 33.40 -10.47
CA SER A 643 -2.63 33.21 -11.86
C SER A 643 -1.40 32.29 -11.99
N ARG A 644 -0.60 32.10 -10.93
CA ARG A 644 0.56 31.18 -10.92
C ARG A 644 0.13 29.73 -10.85
N ASP A 645 -0.87 29.41 -10.02
CA ASP A 645 -1.38 28.04 -9.89
C ASP A 645 -2.04 27.59 -11.19
N GLN A 646 -2.89 28.44 -11.78
CA GLN A 646 -3.45 28.16 -13.11
C GLN A 646 -2.36 28.01 -14.18
N THR A 647 -1.31 28.85 -14.16
CA THR A 647 -0.18 28.72 -15.09
C THR A 647 0.56 27.38 -14.90
N ALA A 648 0.68 26.90 -13.66
CA ALA A 648 1.28 25.61 -13.37
C ALA A 648 0.38 24.45 -13.85
N ILE A 649 -0.92 24.51 -13.60
CA ILE A 649 -1.92 23.53 -14.09
C ILE A 649 -1.89 23.45 -15.62
N ASP A 650 -1.89 24.59 -16.32
CA ASP A 650 -1.80 24.62 -17.80
C ASP A 650 -0.48 24.00 -18.29
N ALA A 651 0.62 24.22 -17.56
CA ALA A 651 1.91 23.61 -17.87
C ALA A 651 1.91 22.10 -17.60
N ILE A 652 1.27 21.63 -16.52
CA ILE A 652 1.08 20.20 -16.22
C ILE A 652 0.30 19.53 -17.34
N PHE A 653 -0.81 20.12 -17.78
CA PHE A 653 -1.57 19.57 -18.90
C PHE A 653 -0.74 19.42 -20.17
N THR A 654 -0.08 20.51 -20.59
CA THR A 654 0.61 20.55 -21.87
C THR A 654 1.93 19.79 -21.89
N LYS A 655 2.67 19.76 -20.78
CA LYS A 655 4.03 19.17 -20.72
C LYS A 655 4.07 17.80 -20.07
N ILE A 656 3.11 17.47 -19.21
CA ILE A 656 3.07 16.19 -18.48
C ILE A 656 1.93 15.32 -19.00
N LEU A 657 0.67 15.73 -18.78
CA LEU A 657 -0.48 14.84 -19.00
C LEU A 657 -0.68 14.49 -20.47
N GLU A 658 -0.56 15.43 -21.41
CA GLU A 658 -0.70 15.14 -22.84
C GLU A 658 0.40 14.17 -23.33
N LYS A 659 1.63 14.33 -22.84
CA LYS A 659 2.75 13.41 -23.12
C LYS A 659 2.51 12.02 -22.52
N ARG A 660 1.86 11.95 -21.36
CA ARG A 660 1.53 10.71 -20.64
C ARG A 660 0.14 10.16 -20.94
N ARG A 661 -0.55 10.69 -21.95
CA ARG A 661 -1.88 10.23 -22.39
C ARG A 661 -1.95 8.70 -22.58
N PRO A 662 -0.96 8.01 -23.21
CA PRO A 662 -1.02 6.56 -23.34
C PRO A 662 -1.04 5.82 -21.99
N ALA A 663 -0.28 6.30 -21.00
CA ALA A 663 -0.26 5.70 -19.66
C ALA A 663 -1.59 5.90 -18.93
N TRP A 664 -2.21 7.08 -19.07
CA TRP A 664 -3.54 7.33 -18.51
C TRP A 664 -4.63 6.53 -19.22
N LEU A 665 -4.55 6.37 -20.55
CA LEU A 665 -5.47 5.53 -21.31
C LEU A 665 -5.41 4.08 -20.83
N GLU A 666 -4.19 3.54 -20.67
CA GLU A 666 -3.96 2.22 -20.09
C GLU A 666 -4.58 2.11 -18.69
N ARG A 667 -4.29 3.07 -17.79
CA ARG A 667 -4.83 3.10 -16.43
C ARG A 667 -6.37 3.09 -16.41
N LEU A 668 -7.01 3.99 -17.16
CA LEU A 668 -8.49 4.07 -17.17
C LEU A 668 -9.14 2.84 -17.82
N THR A 669 -8.47 2.22 -18.80
CA THR A 669 -8.98 0.98 -19.41
C THR A 669 -8.91 -0.18 -18.41
N LEU A 670 -7.80 -0.31 -17.66
CA LEU A 670 -7.70 -1.30 -16.58
C LEU A 670 -8.72 -1.05 -15.47
N CYS A 671 -8.94 0.22 -15.08
CA CYS A 671 -10.01 0.58 -14.14
C CYS A 671 -11.40 0.20 -14.67
N THR A 672 -11.64 0.34 -15.97
CA THR A 672 -12.91 -0.07 -16.60
C THR A 672 -13.11 -1.59 -16.45
N LEU A 673 -12.08 -2.38 -16.73
CA LEU A 673 -12.12 -3.85 -16.58
C LEU A 673 -12.30 -4.26 -15.10
N TRP A 674 -11.61 -3.59 -14.18
CA TRP A 674 -11.76 -3.79 -12.73
C TRP A 674 -13.20 -3.50 -12.28
N LEU A 675 -13.76 -2.34 -12.62
CA LEU A 675 -15.13 -1.97 -12.26
C LEU A 675 -16.16 -2.95 -12.84
N LYS A 676 -15.95 -3.41 -14.08
CA LYS A 676 -16.84 -4.37 -14.74
C LYS A 676 -16.81 -5.74 -14.06
N SER A 677 -15.64 -6.18 -13.61
CA SER A 677 -15.45 -7.48 -12.95
C SER A 677 -15.80 -7.48 -11.46
N SER A 678 -15.95 -6.30 -10.87
CA SER A 678 -16.20 -6.11 -9.45
C SER A 678 -17.65 -6.43 -9.10
N ARG A 679 -17.87 -7.09 -7.95
CA ARG A 679 -19.21 -7.48 -7.49
C ARG A 679 -20.09 -6.27 -7.10
N LYS A 680 -19.48 -5.24 -6.51
CA LYS A 680 -20.15 -3.99 -6.09
C LYS A 680 -19.24 -2.80 -6.42
N PRO A 681 -19.14 -2.43 -7.70
CA PRO A 681 -18.25 -1.34 -8.09
C PRO A 681 -18.77 0.00 -7.52
N PRO A 682 -17.88 0.92 -7.11
CA PRO A 682 -18.25 2.21 -6.55
C PRO A 682 -18.95 3.12 -7.58
N VAL A 683 -18.64 2.93 -8.86
CA VAL A 683 -19.27 3.61 -9.99
C VAL A 683 -19.60 2.60 -11.09
N PRO A 684 -20.60 2.86 -11.96
CA PRO A 684 -20.86 2.01 -13.11
C PRO A 684 -19.64 2.01 -14.05
N TRP A 685 -19.20 0.82 -14.46
CA TRP A 685 -18.00 0.67 -15.31
C TRP A 685 -18.13 1.42 -16.65
N GLN A 686 -19.36 1.58 -17.16
CA GLN A 686 -19.64 2.33 -18.38
C GLN A 686 -19.23 3.80 -18.26
N GLN A 687 -19.27 4.38 -17.05
CA GLN A 687 -18.79 5.74 -16.85
C GLN A 687 -17.28 5.84 -17.06
N MET A 688 -16.51 4.89 -16.52
CA MET A 688 -15.07 4.81 -16.74
C MET A 688 -14.75 4.54 -18.21
N PHE A 689 -15.50 3.64 -18.86
CA PHE A 689 -15.39 3.35 -20.29
C PHE A 689 -15.52 4.61 -21.17
N HIS A 690 -16.48 5.49 -20.88
CA HIS A 690 -16.66 6.74 -21.61
C HIS A 690 -15.46 7.67 -21.46
N LEU A 691 -14.89 7.78 -20.26
CA LEU A 691 -13.70 8.60 -20.02
C LEU A 691 -12.47 8.01 -20.72
N ALA A 692 -12.25 6.69 -20.62
CA ALA A 692 -11.18 6.00 -21.32
C ALA A 692 -11.30 6.17 -22.85
N SER A 693 -12.51 6.01 -23.40
CA SER A 693 -12.79 6.26 -24.82
C SER A 693 -12.49 7.70 -25.25
N MET A 694 -12.76 8.68 -24.38
CA MET A 694 -12.43 10.08 -24.63
C MET A 694 -10.93 10.37 -24.56
N LEU A 695 -10.20 9.68 -23.69
CA LEU A 695 -8.73 9.74 -23.65
C LEU A 695 -8.10 9.13 -24.92
N ALA A 696 -8.72 8.08 -25.47
CA ALA A 696 -8.28 7.46 -26.72
C ALA A 696 -8.42 8.37 -27.95
N ASP A 697 -9.33 9.36 -27.91
CA ASP A 697 -9.44 10.37 -28.97
C ASP A 697 -8.34 11.43 -28.84
N ASN A 698 -7.26 11.25 -29.61
CA ASN A 698 -6.14 12.19 -29.68
C ASN A 698 -6.52 13.60 -30.19
N LYS A 699 -7.71 13.80 -30.76
CA LYS A 699 -8.20 15.13 -31.15
C LYS A 699 -8.77 15.90 -29.97
N LEU A 700 -9.17 15.22 -28.90
CA LEU A 700 -9.73 15.83 -27.71
C LEU A 700 -8.62 16.17 -26.71
N LYS A 701 -8.44 17.45 -26.40
CA LYS A 701 -7.50 17.88 -25.34
C LYS A 701 -7.91 17.33 -23.98
N LEU A 702 -6.95 16.83 -23.20
CA LEU A 702 -7.20 16.29 -21.85
C LEU A 702 -7.83 17.32 -20.91
N ALA A 703 -7.51 18.61 -21.09
CA ALA A 703 -8.11 19.71 -20.32
C ALA A 703 -9.62 19.87 -20.49
N ARG A 704 -10.26 19.14 -21.43
CA ARG A 704 -11.72 19.10 -21.58
C ARG A 704 -12.39 17.95 -20.82
N ILE A 705 -11.60 17.14 -20.12
CA ILE A 705 -12.07 15.96 -19.38
C ILE A 705 -11.94 16.31 -17.89
N PRO A 706 -13.04 16.50 -17.15
CA PRO A 706 -12.99 16.95 -15.75
C PRO A 706 -12.13 16.06 -14.85
N LEU A 707 -12.12 14.74 -15.08
CA LEU A 707 -11.22 13.82 -14.40
C LEU A 707 -9.74 14.20 -14.57
N MET A 708 -9.31 14.63 -15.76
CA MET A 708 -7.91 14.99 -16.00
C MET A 708 -7.56 16.37 -15.42
N GLU A 709 -8.54 17.27 -15.29
CA GLU A 709 -8.39 18.52 -14.56
C GLU A 709 -8.19 18.28 -13.07
N MET A 710 -8.96 17.37 -12.49
CA MET A 710 -8.78 16.91 -11.13
C MET A 710 -7.36 16.31 -10.92
N VAL A 711 -6.90 15.44 -11.82
CA VAL A 711 -5.53 14.88 -11.77
C VAL A 711 -4.46 15.99 -11.84
N ALA A 712 -4.63 17.00 -12.69
CA ALA A 712 -3.69 18.11 -12.80
C ALA A 712 -3.63 18.95 -11.50
N ASN A 713 -4.80 19.18 -10.86
CA ASN A 713 -4.88 19.88 -9.58
C ASN A 713 -4.21 19.07 -8.46
N HIS A 714 -4.47 17.77 -8.35
CA HIS A 714 -3.82 16.90 -7.36
C HIS A 714 -2.31 16.81 -7.58
N THR A 715 -1.86 16.80 -8.84
CA THR A 715 -0.43 16.86 -9.20
C THR A 715 0.23 18.13 -8.66
N LEU A 716 -0.42 19.28 -8.78
CA LEU A 716 0.07 20.52 -8.18
C LEU A 716 0.01 20.47 -6.64
N GLY A 717 -1.08 19.98 -6.07
CA GLY A 717 -1.26 19.83 -4.63
C GLY A 717 -0.17 18.99 -3.98
N ALA A 718 0.08 17.79 -4.52
CA ALA A 718 1.13 16.89 -4.04
C ALA A 718 2.54 17.51 -4.12
N HIS A 719 2.80 18.33 -5.15
CA HIS A 719 4.04 19.10 -5.22
C HIS A 719 4.12 20.16 -4.12
N LEU A 720 3.05 20.91 -3.89
CA LEU A 720 3.01 21.99 -2.90
C LEU A 720 3.14 21.47 -1.47
N GLU A 721 2.42 20.40 -1.11
CA GLU A 721 2.51 19.73 0.19
C GLU A 721 3.97 19.34 0.49
N ARG A 722 4.64 18.69 -0.47
CA ARG A 722 6.05 18.33 -0.33
C ARG A 722 6.99 19.54 -0.20
N MET A 723 6.73 20.65 -0.90
CA MET A 723 7.55 21.85 -0.78
C MET A 723 7.35 22.58 0.55
N GLU A 724 6.13 22.55 1.12
CA GLU A 724 5.87 23.04 2.48
C GLU A 724 6.63 22.22 3.53
N ASP A 725 6.79 20.91 3.29
CA ASP A 725 7.56 20.00 4.16
C ASP A 725 9.09 20.17 4.05
N GLU A 726 9.60 20.56 2.87
CA GLU A 726 11.02 20.84 2.60
C GLU A 726 11.48 22.22 3.11
N HIS A 727 10.58 23.20 3.15
CA HIS A 727 10.86 24.57 3.63
C HIS A 727 9.70 25.09 4.48
N PRO A 728 9.61 24.71 5.77
CA PRO A 728 8.65 25.32 6.67
C PRO A 728 8.98 26.81 6.76
N VAL A 729 8.12 27.64 6.19
CA VAL A 729 8.27 29.10 6.25
C VAL A 729 8.27 29.49 7.73
N PHE A 730 9.42 30.01 8.18
CA PHE A 730 9.65 30.52 9.54
C PHE A 730 8.65 31.61 9.93
#